data_AF-A0A0R3N1C4-F1
#
_entry.id   AF-A0A0R3N1C4-F1
#
_cell.length_a   1.000
_cell.length_b   1.000
_cell.length_c   1.000
_cell.angle_alpha   90.00
_cell.angle_beta   90.00
_cell.angle_gamma   90.00
#
_symmetry.space_group_name_H-M   'P 1'
#
loop_
_entity.id
_entity.type
_entity.pdbx_description
1 polymer ?
#
loop_
_entity_poly.entity_id
_entity_poly.type
_entity_poly.pdbx_seq_one_letter_code
_entity_poly.pdbx_strand_id
1 'polypeptide(L)'
;MQIDPQSKSKSLLGVSDLTLVATIKSGLIPALDSRTYESRLRLLLKTLNSLRVSSLEAEPTPLIGDAVDRIRALHSFRLAIIGEDTPRRLLLSVAFDGGWEPYMRRIWRDLGPLLDVIFCNCEGYLDSYGHNYPAYAGWVRSAQVETQFFYNASPLTVSDLHYLRRKVAADLHGTGDERPDNSALDSEQADSNLILEEALPALTALYRLTDVYPPLAKDGDFLLRAAMHLLGHRARQLIKTAPQKGRNPTERAALSWFSNAQSRLPSSPAAAQISRDNVQGGIIEEYKGATHACLLLVALKDSAAARDMLAYLEPEIKRTAAATRGRPSKAPLVNLGFTFQGLALAGMPNGTLELLPFEFREGMAARASILGDRLYNHPTRWSLPERNWPRMCEPARVELTSVHAIVQFTYTGPSGGWKDFANDRHPLAEVVAEFDGKLSSKGVQILSVQHMQRFLASRNDRPRGHFNFVDGISQPTLEAPQQADTYSDEVVPGDLLLGYENSLGDPPLAGTLWDDSTFLVVRKLRQDVKALNDVLEKSEDPKSTMAKFMGRTSNGEILVEDETIKDRKGNDFNYSKDPQGRACPFQSHMRRANPRGSRDDILTVPRIMRRGMSYGPPFEKSPEAERGLFFMAYNASIAEQFEVIQAWLSGSNSSDRNTYSALRDPFLGVPQEGDPHRFVFYDKNGEEKFVELPPDKPIVKLEWGLYAFVPSIKAIAELKDIADVAARTKEGADGHHRKTKEDQRSIQRAVLARKGAEVIAKLRLAEQYKGFDFAAEQWKIVLEDFYARMSRTSEVVWAAIRELHGGALRTPYGVLVCSKKLVDEVFHNQGSRYTVTGYAERMRASFGEIYLGKDDDGLSTSKYRAEACPANKAIMAVKVQDAFKSAFEHTKQALRFLVQPPDAETKLEVKDIVDDILARISNEWFGVPDGTHVVRGGWHWDWKPDDPPTCPGHFHSPSRYMFQPNPGPEATLFGQQHGQALYAAVGQRLEAQRNFLFRMVYGGRRGILGNALSDAFSTDPALLTSTLIGVMMGFLPTVDGNIRGALFEWVSDRSLWDHQLAYLADETKSPLERACRILMPPLERALLLHPVPELAWRTALVQHSLGPVEVHPGDRIVVSIVSATQECLINDDDDGLYLIFGGNRRKKGHHPTHACPGYDMAIGVMLGMLAGLLGSTRLRPTMSPLQLAVSLRKGD
;
A
#
# COMPACT_ATOMS: atom_id res chain seq x y z
N MET A 1 15.89 11.34 -25.93
CA MET A 1 15.48 11.34 -24.52
C MET A 1 15.58 12.76 -23.97
N GLN A 2 14.46 13.49 -23.99
CA GLN A 2 14.33 14.73 -23.23
C GLN A 2 14.31 14.39 -21.73
N ILE A 3 14.88 15.24 -20.89
CA ILE A 3 14.54 15.23 -19.46
C ILE A 3 13.17 15.89 -19.39
N ASP A 4 12.18 15.19 -18.83
CA ASP A 4 10.93 15.85 -18.43
C ASP A 4 11.21 16.61 -17.11
N PRO A 5 11.16 17.96 -17.10
CA PRO A 5 11.41 18.73 -15.90
C PRO A 5 10.15 18.89 -15.04
N GLN A 6 8.98 18.43 -15.52
CA GLN A 6 7.71 18.61 -14.80
C GLN A 6 7.50 17.50 -13.78
N SER A 7 6.88 17.83 -12.65
CA SER A 7 6.33 16.79 -11.79
C SER A 7 5.15 16.09 -12.48
N LYS A 8 5.12 14.77 -12.28
CA LYS A 8 4.00 13.91 -12.63
C LYS A 8 2.77 14.23 -11.76
N SER A 9 2.98 14.67 -10.53
CA SER A 9 1.95 15.22 -9.64
C SER A 9 1.65 16.67 -10.00
N LYS A 10 0.40 17.11 -9.83
CA LYS A 10 -0.01 18.52 -9.85
C LYS A 10 -0.51 18.93 -8.46
N SER A 11 -0.38 20.22 -8.12
CA SER A 11 -0.74 20.75 -6.79
C SER A 11 -1.62 21.99 -6.87
N LEU A 12 -2.78 21.98 -6.22
CA LEU A 12 -3.77 23.05 -6.25
C LEU A 12 -4.28 23.40 -4.84
N LEU A 13 -4.18 24.68 -4.46
CA LEU A 13 -4.55 25.22 -3.15
C LEU A 13 -3.83 24.53 -1.97
N GLY A 14 -2.59 24.08 -2.17
CA GLY A 14 -1.78 23.40 -1.14
C GLY A 14 -2.03 21.89 -1.01
N VAL A 15 -2.98 21.34 -1.77
CA VAL A 15 -3.22 19.90 -1.91
C VAL A 15 -2.51 19.40 -3.18
N SER A 16 -1.87 18.24 -3.11
CA SER A 16 -1.15 17.58 -4.22
C SER A 16 -1.79 16.23 -4.56
N ASP A 17 -1.63 15.77 -5.81
CA ASP A 17 -2.05 14.43 -6.22
C ASP A 17 -0.90 13.42 -6.25
N LEU A 18 -1.22 12.12 -6.13
CA LEU A 18 -0.34 11.02 -6.53
C LEU A 18 -1.16 9.98 -7.30
N THR A 19 -0.75 9.69 -8.54
CA THR A 19 -1.32 8.61 -9.35
C THR A 19 -0.23 7.60 -9.76
N LEU A 20 -0.33 6.35 -9.30
CA LEU A 20 0.57 5.24 -9.64
C LEU A 20 -0.13 4.21 -10.53
N VAL A 21 0.59 3.61 -11.47
CA VAL A 21 0.13 2.47 -12.28
C VAL A 21 1.20 1.39 -12.29
N ALA A 22 1.12 0.46 -11.34
CA ALA A 22 2.08 -0.65 -11.19
C ALA A 22 1.61 -1.92 -11.92
N THR A 23 2.51 -2.63 -12.62
CA THR A 23 2.19 -3.92 -13.25
C THR A 23 2.01 -5.02 -12.20
N ILE A 24 0.92 -5.78 -12.26
CA ILE A 24 0.69 -6.93 -11.39
C ILE A 24 1.50 -8.11 -11.93
N LYS A 25 2.18 -8.84 -11.04
CA LYS A 25 3.00 -10.01 -11.40
C LYS A 25 2.18 -11.03 -12.20
N SER A 26 2.77 -11.54 -13.28
CA SER A 26 2.25 -12.71 -14.00
C SER A 26 2.57 -14.02 -13.25
N GLY A 27 1.91 -15.10 -13.63
CA GLY A 27 2.14 -16.44 -13.06
C GLY A 27 1.21 -16.79 -11.88
N LEU A 28 1.41 -18.01 -11.35
CA LEU A 28 0.72 -18.50 -10.16
C LEU A 28 1.41 -18.08 -8.85
N ILE A 29 0.65 -17.97 -7.76
CA ILE A 29 1.20 -17.86 -6.40
C ILE A 29 1.56 -19.26 -5.86
N PRO A 30 2.55 -19.37 -4.95
CA PRO A 30 2.81 -20.61 -4.22
C PRO A 30 1.69 -20.84 -3.20
N ALA A 31 0.69 -21.65 -3.55
CA ALA A 31 -0.46 -21.96 -2.69
C ALA A 31 -1.11 -23.30 -3.05
N LEU A 32 -1.89 -23.85 -2.13
CA LEU A 32 -2.64 -25.10 -2.36
C LEU A 32 -3.66 -24.95 -3.50
N ASP A 33 -4.32 -23.79 -3.61
CA ASP A 33 -5.11 -23.38 -4.78
C ASP A 33 -4.20 -22.77 -5.86
N SER A 34 -4.35 -23.25 -7.10
CA SER A 34 -3.85 -22.53 -8.27
C SER A 34 -4.59 -21.20 -8.40
N ARG A 35 -3.92 -20.10 -8.04
CA ARG A 35 -4.39 -18.72 -8.19
C ARG A 35 -3.27 -17.83 -8.70
N THR A 36 -3.61 -16.76 -9.41
CA THR A 36 -2.66 -15.72 -9.82
C THR A 36 -2.49 -14.63 -8.76
N TYR A 37 -1.42 -13.83 -8.90
CA TYR A 37 -1.24 -12.60 -8.10
C TYR A 37 -2.41 -11.60 -8.28
N GLU A 38 -3.04 -11.54 -9.47
CA GLU A 38 -4.25 -10.73 -9.67
C GLU A 38 -5.43 -11.26 -8.82
N SER A 39 -5.67 -12.56 -8.84
CA SER A 39 -6.72 -13.22 -8.04
C SER A 39 -6.53 -13.02 -6.54
N ARG A 40 -5.28 -13.08 -6.06
CA ARG A 40 -4.91 -12.79 -4.68
C ARG A 40 -5.14 -11.33 -4.30
N LEU A 41 -4.68 -10.39 -5.13
CA LEU A 41 -4.86 -8.95 -4.92
C LEU A 41 -6.35 -8.55 -4.94
N ARG A 42 -7.15 -9.13 -5.83
CA ARG A 42 -8.61 -8.93 -5.86
C ARG A 42 -9.29 -9.38 -4.58
N LEU A 43 -8.86 -10.49 -3.99
CA LEU A 43 -9.39 -10.97 -2.72
C LEU A 43 -9.00 -10.03 -1.56
N LEU A 44 -7.72 -9.68 -1.45
CA LEU A 44 -7.21 -8.73 -0.45
C LEU A 44 -7.98 -7.39 -0.47
N LEU A 45 -8.08 -6.75 -1.65
CA LEU A 45 -8.73 -5.44 -1.77
C LEU A 45 -10.23 -5.50 -1.45
N LYS A 46 -10.92 -6.61 -1.77
CA LYS A 46 -12.30 -6.83 -1.34
C LYS A 46 -12.41 -6.96 0.18
N THR A 47 -11.57 -7.79 0.81
CA THR A 47 -11.57 -7.96 2.27
C THR A 47 -11.30 -6.65 3.00
N LEU A 48 -10.27 -5.90 2.58
CA LEU A 48 -9.96 -4.59 3.17
C LEU A 48 -11.11 -3.58 3.02
N ASN A 49 -11.79 -3.55 1.87
CA ASN A 49 -12.93 -2.66 1.66
C ASN A 49 -14.14 -3.07 2.51
N SER A 50 -14.47 -4.36 2.59
CA SER A 50 -15.57 -4.85 3.44
C SER A 50 -15.32 -4.54 4.92
N LEU A 51 -14.09 -4.71 5.40
CA LEU A 51 -13.70 -4.33 6.76
C LEU A 51 -13.85 -2.82 6.98
N ARG A 52 -13.39 -1.98 6.04
CA ARG A 52 -13.53 -0.51 6.13
C ARG A 52 -15.01 -0.08 6.19
N VAL A 53 -15.88 -0.64 5.35
CA VAL A 53 -17.32 -0.31 5.36
C VAL A 53 -17.97 -0.73 6.67
N SER A 54 -17.76 -1.98 7.14
CA SER A 54 -18.28 -2.39 8.45
C SER A 54 -17.78 -1.51 9.59
N SER A 55 -16.52 -1.07 9.52
CA SER A 55 -15.83 -0.24 10.51
C SER A 55 -16.20 1.25 10.48
N LEU A 56 -16.96 1.74 9.49
CA LEU A 56 -17.33 3.17 9.37
C LEU A 56 -18.84 3.39 9.22
N GLU A 57 -19.58 2.41 8.72
CA GLU A 57 -21.01 2.56 8.35
C GLU A 57 -21.95 1.60 9.10
N ALA A 58 -21.45 0.50 9.66
CA ALA A 58 -22.30 -0.55 10.25
C ALA A 58 -22.19 -0.68 11.78
N GLU A 59 -20.98 -0.64 12.33
CA GLU A 59 -20.74 -0.79 13.78
C GLU A 59 -20.44 0.62 14.38
N PRO A 60 -20.93 0.94 15.60
CA PRO A 60 -20.71 2.27 16.21
C PRO A 60 -19.26 2.50 16.64
N THR A 61 -18.52 1.41 16.90
CA THR A 61 -17.07 1.41 17.12
C THR A 61 -16.36 0.84 15.88
N PRO A 62 -15.26 1.45 15.40
CA PRO A 62 -14.53 0.90 14.26
C PRO A 62 -13.86 -0.46 14.59
N LEU A 63 -14.13 -1.48 13.77
CA LEU A 63 -13.53 -2.82 13.84
C LEU A 63 -12.02 -2.84 13.55
N ILE A 64 -11.55 -1.88 12.74
CA ILE A 64 -10.12 -1.67 12.45
C ILE A 64 -9.75 -0.20 12.67
N GLY A 65 -8.57 0.06 13.25
CA GLY A 65 -8.08 1.41 13.41
C GLY A 65 -7.61 1.94 12.05
N ASP A 66 -8.26 2.99 11.54
CA ASP A 66 -8.03 3.45 10.17
C ASP A 66 -6.61 3.98 9.94
N ALA A 67 -5.79 3.15 9.30
CA ALA A 67 -4.42 3.45 8.90
C ALA A 67 -4.31 4.68 7.97
N VAL A 68 -5.37 4.97 7.21
CA VAL A 68 -5.42 6.08 6.26
C VAL A 68 -5.66 7.39 7.01
N ASP A 69 -6.62 7.42 7.94
CA ASP A 69 -6.94 8.59 8.76
C ASP A 69 -5.81 8.95 9.76
N ARG A 70 -5.01 7.97 10.20
CA ARG A 70 -3.78 8.24 10.99
C ARG A 70 -2.77 9.14 10.26
N ILE A 71 -2.89 9.27 8.94
CA ILE A 71 -2.05 10.15 8.13
C ILE A 71 -2.56 11.62 8.15
N ARG A 72 -3.77 11.92 8.68
CA ARG A 72 -4.31 13.28 8.97
C ARG A 72 -4.03 14.38 7.93
N ALA A 73 -3.86 13.96 6.68
CA ALA A 73 -3.42 14.77 5.53
C ALA A 73 -3.97 14.18 4.22
N LEU A 74 -4.91 13.23 4.28
CA LEU A 74 -5.45 12.51 3.13
C LEU A 74 -6.89 12.93 2.81
N HIS A 75 -7.09 13.55 1.65
CA HIS A 75 -8.40 13.95 1.14
C HIS A 75 -9.10 12.81 0.40
N SER A 76 -8.34 11.97 -0.30
CA SER A 76 -8.87 10.76 -0.93
C SER A 76 -7.77 9.71 -1.14
N PHE A 77 -8.16 8.44 -1.13
CA PHE A 77 -7.30 7.29 -1.38
C PHE A 77 -8.10 6.21 -2.13
N ARG A 78 -7.65 5.81 -3.33
CA ARG A 78 -8.38 4.90 -4.21
C ARG A 78 -7.46 3.89 -4.89
N LEU A 79 -7.82 2.60 -4.81
CA LEU A 79 -7.17 1.51 -5.53
C LEU A 79 -8.12 0.88 -6.55
N ALA A 80 -7.61 0.52 -7.73
CA ALA A 80 -8.37 -0.18 -8.77
C ALA A 80 -7.46 -1.04 -9.67
N ILE A 81 -7.91 -2.22 -10.09
CA ILE A 81 -7.18 -3.03 -11.09
C ILE A 81 -7.71 -2.68 -12.48
N ILE A 82 -6.82 -2.18 -13.33
CA ILE A 82 -7.11 -1.63 -14.67
C ILE A 82 -6.38 -2.41 -15.78
N GLY A 83 -6.88 -2.28 -17.01
CA GLY A 83 -6.40 -3.00 -18.19
C GLY A 83 -7.34 -4.13 -18.64
N GLU A 84 -7.46 -4.29 -19.96
CA GLU A 84 -8.24 -5.38 -20.59
C GLU A 84 -7.40 -6.68 -20.68
N ASP A 85 -6.14 -6.56 -21.10
CA ASP A 85 -5.16 -7.65 -21.25
C ASP A 85 -4.29 -7.89 -19.99
N THR A 86 -3.70 -9.08 -19.90
CA THR A 86 -2.69 -9.45 -18.89
C THR A 86 -1.26 -9.13 -19.36
N PRO A 87 -0.33 -8.76 -18.44
CA PRO A 87 -0.55 -8.47 -17.03
C PRO A 87 -1.38 -7.20 -16.83
N ARG A 88 -2.39 -7.26 -15.94
CA ARG A 88 -3.16 -6.09 -15.55
C ARG A 88 -2.35 -5.19 -14.63
N ARG A 89 -2.81 -3.96 -14.41
CA ARG A 89 -2.09 -2.95 -13.65
C ARG A 89 -2.91 -2.47 -12.45
N LEU A 90 -2.27 -2.30 -11.30
CA LEU A 90 -2.86 -1.69 -10.13
C LEU A 90 -2.71 -0.17 -10.23
N LEU A 91 -3.85 0.52 -10.37
CA LEU A 91 -3.97 1.96 -10.21
C LEU A 91 -4.10 2.30 -8.73
N LEU A 92 -3.24 3.17 -8.22
CA LEU A 92 -3.46 3.94 -7.00
C LEU A 92 -3.66 5.41 -7.39
N SER A 93 -4.65 6.08 -6.80
CA SER A 93 -4.89 7.51 -6.97
C SER A 93 -5.24 8.13 -5.62
N VAL A 94 -4.57 9.23 -5.29
CA VAL A 94 -4.53 9.84 -3.95
C VAL A 94 -4.49 11.36 -4.06
N ALA A 95 -5.11 12.08 -3.13
CA ALA A 95 -4.95 13.52 -2.96
C ALA A 95 -4.64 13.85 -1.48
N PHE A 96 -3.64 14.70 -1.24
CA PHE A 96 -3.04 14.90 0.10
C PHE A 96 -2.54 16.33 0.35
N ASP A 97 -2.46 16.73 1.62
CA ASP A 97 -1.93 18.04 2.03
C ASP A 97 -0.41 18.15 1.89
N GLY A 98 0.08 19.23 1.28
CA GLY A 98 1.49 19.59 1.22
C GLY A 98 2.28 19.00 0.05
N GLY A 99 3.61 18.93 0.20
CA GLY A 99 4.55 18.48 -0.83
C GLY A 99 4.72 16.95 -0.87
N TRP A 100 5.14 16.45 -2.04
CA TRP A 100 5.31 15.00 -2.32
C TRP A 100 6.28 14.33 -1.34
N GLU A 101 7.46 14.91 -1.12
CA GLU A 101 8.53 14.32 -0.30
C GLU A 101 8.14 14.11 1.17
N PRO A 102 7.66 15.13 1.94
CA PRO A 102 7.14 14.93 3.29
C PRO A 102 6.04 13.87 3.36
N TYR A 103 5.15 13.85 2.37
CA TYR A 103 4.03 12.91 2.33
C TYR A 103 4.49 11.48 2.02
N MET A 104 5.45 11.28 1.11
CA MET A 104 5.98 9.94 0.81
C MET A 104 6.76 9.34 1.96
N ARG A 105 7.55 10.13 2.71
CA ARG A 105 8.20 9.64 3.94
C ARG A 105 7.16 9.21 4.97
N ARG A 106 6.06 9.95 5.07
CA ARG A 106 4.92 9.58 5.92
C ARG A 106 4.20 8.32 5.44
N ILE A 107 4.01 8.10 4.13
CA ILE A 107 3.54 6.81 3.60
C ILE A 107 4.49 5.68 4.02
N TRP A 108 5.79 5.81 3.74
CA TRP A 108 6.78 4.74 4.00
C TRP A 108 6.80 4.32 5.47
N ARG A 109 6.71 5.29 6.39
CA ARG A 109 6.64 5.06 7.84
C ARG A 109 5.27 4.57 8.33
N ASP A 110 4.19 5.27 7.98
CA ASP A 110 2.87 5.12 8.62
C ASP A 110 1.90 4.24 7.85
N LEU A 111 2.04 4.08 6.52
CA LEU A 111 1.18 3.23 5.69
C LEU A 111 1.91 2.01 5.12
N GLY A 112 3.25 1.97 5.25
CA GLY A 112 4.15 0.96 4.73
C GLY A 112 3.62 -0.47 4.81
N PRO A 113 3.27 -1.00 6.01
CA PRO A 113 2.76 -2.37 6.14
C PRO A 113 1.47 -2.66 5.36
N LEU A 114 0.58 -1.67 5.18
CA LEU A 114 -0.63 -1.82 4.38
C LEU A 114 -0.31 -1.80 2.87
N LEU A 115 0.61 -0.94 2.44
CA LEU A 115 1.04 -0.90 1.05
C LEU A 115 1.91 -2.10 0.67
N ASP A 116 2.70 -2.65 1.61
CA ASP A 116 3.51 -3.86 1.45
C ASP A 116 2.66 -5.04 0.99
N VAL A 117 1.60 -5.39 1.74
CA VAL A 117 0.72 -6.52 1.39
C VAL A 117 -0.06 -6.29 0.09
N ILE A 118 -0.29 -5.04 -0.30
CA ILE A 118 -0.96 -4.67 -1.56
C ILE A 118 0.02 -4.78 -2.74
N PHE A 119 1.15 -4.07 -2.69
CA PHE A 119 2.09 -3.93 -3.81
C PHE A 119 3.15 -5.03 -3.90
N CYS A 120 3.29 -5.93 -2.91
CA CYS A 120 4.06 -7.18 -3.10
C CYS A 120 3.52 -8.05 -4.26
N ASN A 121 2.27 -7.81 -4.70
CA ASN A 121 1.66 -8.42 -5.88
C ASN A 121 2.11 -7.78 -7.21
N CYS A 122 2.90 -6.70 -7.17
CA CYS A 122 3.35 -5.94 -8.34
C CYS A 122 4.82 -6.17 -8.67
N GLU A 123 5.19 -5.93 -9.93
CA GLU A 123 6.54 -6.09 -10.45
C GLU A 123 7.48 -5.00 -9.91
N GLY A 124 8.71 -5.39 -9.55
CA GLY A 124 9.76 -4.49 -9.06
C GLY A 124 9.53 -3.85 -7.69
N TYR A 125 8.41 -4.12 -7.00
CA TYR A 125 8.08 -3.46 -5.73
C TYR A 125 9.13 -3.67 -4.63
N LEU A 126 9.51 -2.56 -4.00
CA LEU A 126 10.46 -2.51 -2.89
C LEU A 126 9.68 -2.19 -1.60
N ASP A 127 9.59 -3.17 -0.71
CA ASP A 127 8.81 -3.07 0.53
C ASP A 127 9.41 -2.14 1.58
N SER A 128 8.57 -1.52 2.40
CA SER A 128 8.95 -0.42 3.31
C SER A 128 9.76 -0.86 4.54
N TYR A 129 9.96 -2.17 4.72
CA TYR A 129 10.58 -2.76 5.90
C TYR A 129 11.97 -3.35 5.59
N GLY A 130 12.14 -3.92 4.39
CA GLY A 130 13.42 -4.40 3.87
C GLY A 130 14.25 -3.33 3.14
N HIS A 131 13.69 -2.17 2.80
CA HIS A 131 14.35 -1.13 2.01
C HIS A 131 14.26 0.25 2.65
N ASN A 132 15.30 1.05 2.47
CA ASN A 132 15.36 2.44 2.92
C ASN A 132 14.41 3.35 2.11
N TYR A 133 14.14 4.55 2.66
CA TYR A 133 13.23 5.50 2.05
C TYR A 133 13.60 5.90 0.60
N PRO A 134 14.88 6.20 0.25
CA PRO A 134 15.23 6.52 -1.14
C PRO A 134 14.94 5.39 -2.14
N ALA A 135 15.16 4.12 -1.77
CA ALA A 135 14.83 2.99 -2.62
C ALA A 135 13.31 2.85 -2.82
N TYR A 136 12.54 2.95 -1.73
CA TYR A 136 11.08 2.95 -1.78
C TYR A 136 10.53 4.10 -2.65
N ALA A 137 10.98 5.34 -2.40
CA ALA A 137 10.57 6.53 -3.14
C ALA A 137 10.98 6.46 -4.63
N GLY A 138 12.13 5.84 -4.95
CA GLY A 138 12.56 5.53 -6.31
C GLY A 138 11.58 4.60 -7.02
N TRP A 139 11.14 3.52 -6.37
CA TRP A 139 10.10 2.65 -6.94
C TRP A 139 8.78 3.41 -7.15
N VAL A 140 8.33 4.19 -6.17
CA VAL A 140 7.09 4.98 -6.30
C VAL A 140 7.17 5.93 -7.51
N ARG A 141 8.27 6.66 -7.68
CA ARG A 141 8.49 7.56 -8.83
C ARG A 141 8.53 6.83 -10.18
N SER A 142 8.99 5.57 -10.20
CA SER A 142 8.98 4.70 -11.37
C SER A 142 7.56 4.23 -11.76
N ALA A 143 6.73 3.88 -10.76
CA ALA A 143 5.35 3.48 -10.93
C ALA A 143 4.39 4.68 -11.16
N GLN A 144 4.81 5.89 -10.80
CA GLN A 144 4.00 7.10 -10.95
C GLN A 144 3.76 7.43 -12.44
N VAL A 145 2.53 7.83 -12.75
CA VAL A 145 2.14 8.39 -14.06
C VAL A 145 1.80 9.87 -13.91
N GLU A 146 1.86 10.62 -15.00
CA GLU A 146 1.50 12.04 -15.00
C GLU A 146 -0.03 12.22 -14.90
N THR A 147 -0.46 13.15 -14.06
CA THR A 147 -1.86 13.61 -13.94
C THR A 147 -2.08 14.85 -14.80
N GLN A 148 -2.78 14.73 -15.94
CA GLN A 148 -2.94 15.85 -16.89
C GLN A 148 -3.90 16.96 -16.39
N PHE A 149 -4.79 16.63 -15.46
CA PHE A 149 -5.75 17.57 -14.88
C PHE A 149 -6.05 17.19 -13.42
N PHE A 150 -5.94 18.17 -12.52
CA PHE A 150 -6.26 18.01 -11.10
C PHE A 150 -7.24 19.09 -10.66
N TYR A 151 -8.21 18.71 -9.84
CA TYR A 151 -9.22 19.59 -9.26
C TYR A 151 -9.29 19.37 -7.75
N ASN A 152 -9.27 20.47 -7.01
CA ASN A 152 -9.48 20.50 -5.57
C ASN A 152 -10.64 21.47 -5.26
N ALA A 153 -11.59 21.01 -4.44
CA ALA A 153 -12.81 21.75 -4.09
C ALA A 153 -12.63 22.72 -2.90
N SER A 154 -11.58 22.57 -2.08
CA SER A 154 -11.41 23.33 -0.84
C SER A 154 -9.94 23.64 -0.52
N PRO A 155 -9.60 24.84 -0.03
CA PRO A 155 -8.27 25.15 0.48
C PRO A 155 -8.01 24.65 1.91
N LEU A 156 -9.01 24.08 2.59
CA LEU A 156 -8.89 23.55 3.96
C LEU A 156 -8.05 22.26 3.97
N THR A 157 -7.12 22.15 4.91
CA THR A 157 -6.38 20.90 5.16
C THR A 157 -7.24 19.88 5.91
N VAL A 158 -6.85 18.61 5.89
CA VAL A 158 -7.51 17.56 6.69
C VAL A 158 -7.39 17.85 8.18
N SER A 159 -6.29 18.48 8.62
CA SER A 159 -6.15 18.98 9.99
C SER A 159 -7.14 20.08 10.35
N ASP A 160 -7.48 20.97 9.40
CA ASP A 160 -8.52 21.99 9.58
C ASP A 160 -9.92 21.36 9.69
N LEU A 161 -10.22 20.34 8.87
CA LEU A 161 -11.47 19.59 8.95
C LEU A 161 -11.63 18.90 10.31
N HIS A 162 -10.56 18.32 10.87
CA HIS A 162 -10.57 17.77 12.23
C HIS A 162 -10.75 18.87 13.30
N TYR A 163 -10.07 20.02 13.17
CA TYR A 163 -10.22 21.14 14.10
C TYR A 163 -11.65 21.69 14.11
N LEU A 164 -12.21 21.99 12.93
CA LEU A 164 -13.57 22.51 12.76
C LEU A 164 -14.60 21.52 13.31
N ARG A 165 -14.43 20.22 13.06
CA ARG A 165 -15.31 19.17 13.61
C ARG A 165 -15.29 19.13 15.15
N ARG A 166 -14.13 19.29 15.79
CA ARG A 166 -14.02 19.39 17.26
C ARG A 166 -14.67 20.68 17.78
N LYS A 167 -14.41 21.81 17.12
CA LYS A 167 -14.97 23.11 17.54
C LYS A 167 -16.50 23.14 17.45
N VAL A 168 -17.08 22.69 16.33
CA VAL A 168 -18.54 22.62 16.16
C VAL A 168 -19.19 21.69 17.19
N ALA A 169 -18.54 20.59 17.57
CA ALA A 169 -19.04 19.73 18.65
C ALA A 169 -19.03 20.45 20.02
N ALA A 170 -17.96 21.14 20.37
CA ALA A 170 -17.88 21.92 21.61
C ALA A 170 -18.91 23.06 21.65
N ASP A 171 -19.03 23.83 20.56
CA ASP A 171 -19.95 24.96 20.42
C ASP A 171 -21.43 24.51 20.50
N LEU A 172 -21.76 23.28 20.06
CA LEU A 172 -23.12 22.72 20.10
C LEU A 172 -23.50 22.03 21.42
N HIS A 173 -22.53 21.50 22.17
CA HIS A 173 -22.80 20.65 23.34
C HIS A 173 -22.49 21.31 24.69
N GLY A 174 -21.82 22.47 24.73
CA GLY A 174 -21.62 23.31 25.93
C GLY A 174 -20.61 22.76 26.96
N THR A 175 -20.45 21.45 27.02
CA THR A 175 -19.28 20.74 27.53
C THR A 175 -18.86 19.73 26.47
N GLY A 176 -17.55 19.54 26.31
CA GLY A 176 -16.99 18.66 25.28
C GLY A 176 -17.21 17.18 25.59
N ASP A 177 -18.39 16.65 25.27
CA ASP A 177 -18.50 15.26 24.84
C ASP A 177 -17.71 15.14 23.54
N GLU A 178 -16.44 14.76 23.67
CA GLU A 178 -15.77 14.08 22.59
C GLU A 178 -16.66 12.90 22.18
N ARG A 179 -16.99 12.78 20.88
CA ARG A 179 -17.11 11.43 20.33
C ARG A 179 -15.79 10.76 20.72
N PRO A 180 -15.80 9.72 21.57
CA PRO A 180 -14.59 9.28 22.25
C PRO A 180 -13.51 9.08 21.20
N ASP A 181 -12.43 9.86 21.30
CA ASP A 181 -11.30 9.65 20.40
C ASP A 181 -10.87 8.19 20.56
N ASN A 182 -10.37 7.54 19.50
CA ASN A 182 -10.12 6.09 19.56
C ASN A 182 -9.12 5.73 20.69
N SER A 183 -8.40 6.73 21.21
CA SER A 183 -7.70 6.74 22.50
C SER A 183 -8.42 6.01 23.64
N ALA A 184 -9.76 6.00 23.75
CA ALA A 184 -10.44 5.24 24.79
C ALA A 184 -10.13 3.72 24.71
N LEU A 185 -10.12 3.16 23.48
CA LEU A 185 -9.88 1.75 23.18
C LEU A 185 -8.44 1.45 22.73
N ASP A 186 -7.68 2.46 22.32
CA ASP A 186 -6.23 2.39 22.11
C ASP A 186 -5.44 2.67 23.42
N SER A 187 -6.11 3.04 24.53
CA SER A 187 -5.50 3.20 25.86
C SER A 187 -5.09 1.85 26.47
N GLU A 188 -4.08 1.86 27.33
CA GLU A 188 -3.69 0.68 28.13
C GLU A 188 -4.70 0.30 29.23
N GLN A 189 -5.84 1.01 29.35
CA GLN A 189 -6.86 0.85 30.39
C GLN A 189 -8.21 0.34 29.86
N ALA A 190 -8.31 0.07 28.56
CA ALA A 190 -9.53 -0.38 27.89
C ALA A 190 -9.96 -1.82 28.29
N ASP A 191 -11.27 -2.12 28.19
CA ASP A 191 -11.77 -3.47 28.45
C ASP A 191 -11.31 -4.46 27.36
N SER A 192 -10.49 -5.42 27.78
CA SER A 192 -9.97 -6.49 26.94
C SER A 192 -11.02 -7.41 26.34
N ASN A 193 -12.21 -7.56 26.96
CA ASN A 193 -13.30 -8.34 26.36
C ASN A 193 -13.92 -7.57 25.19
N LEU A 194 -14.22 -6.28 25.39
CA LEU A 194 -14.81 -5.41 24.37
C LEU A 194 -13.87 -5.28 23.15
N ILE A 195 -12.58 -4.99 23.39
CA ILE A 195 -11.56 -4.96 22.34
C ILE A 195 -11.54 -6.26 21.53
N LEU A 196 -11.71 -7.41 22.20
CA LEU A 196 -11.66 -8.71 21.55
C LEU A 196 -12.93 -9.03 20.77
N GLU A 197 -14.11 -8.64 21.24
CA GLU A 197 -15.36 -8.77 20.47
C GLU A 197 -15.35 -7.88 19.21
N GLU A 198 -14.79 -6.67 19.29
CA GLU A 198 -14.69 -5.74 18.17
C GLU A 198 -13.58 -6.12 17.16
N ALA A 199 -12.39 -6.54 17.62
CA ALA A 199 -11.25 -6.76 16.74
C ALA A 199 -11.18 -8.18 16.13
N LEU A 200 -11.78 -9.18 16.77
CA LEU A 200 -11.69 -10.58 16.35
C LEU A 200 -12.36 -10.89 14.99
N PRO A 201 -13.48 -10.25 14.58
CA PRO A 201 -14.02 -10.41 13.23
C PRO A 201 -13.05 -9.92 12.14
N ALA A 202 -12.35 -8.81 12.38
CA ALA A 202 -11.34 -8.29 11.48
C ALA A 202 -10.10 -9.18 11.43
N LEU A 203 -9.62 -9.65 12.59
CA LEU A 203 -8.51 -10.60 12.68
C LEU A 203 -8.83 -11.91 11.96
N THR A 204 -10.05 -12.42 12.09
CA THR A 204 -10.55 -13.63 11.42
C THR A 204 -10.56 -13.46 9.90
N ALA A 205 -11.08 -12.34 9.39
CA ALA A 205 -11.10 -12.03 7.96
C ALA A 205 -9.70 -11.85 7.36
N LEU A 206 -8.75 -11.32 8.13
CA LEU A 206 -7.35 -11.20 7.73
C LEU A 206 -6.62 -12.56 7.79
N TYR A 207 -6.89 -13.38 8.81
CA TYR A 207 -6.36 -14.75 8.90
C TYR A 207 -6.81 -15.63 7.71
N ARG A 208 -8.05 -15.50 7.22
CA ARG A 208 -8.49 -16.20 6.00
C ARG A 208 -7.67 -15.87 4.75
N LEU A 209 -6.88 -14.81 4.74
CA LEU A 209 -5.96 -14.52 3.65
C LEU A 209 -4.66 -15.36 3.72
N THR A 210 -4.37 -16.08 4.81
CA THR A 210 -3.20 -16.99 4.88
C THR A 210 -3.27 -18.12 3.87
N ASP A 211 -4.47 -18.50 3.41
CA ASP A 211 -4.69 -19.49 2.34
C ASP A 211 -4.06 -19.06 0.99
N VAL A 212 -3.75 -17.77 0.83
CA VAL A 212 -3.11 -17.18 -0.37
C VAL A 212 -1.85 -16.34 -0.05
N TYR A 213 -1.61 -16.04 1.22
CA TYR A 213 -0.36 -15.48 1.77
C TYR A 213 0.19 -16.46 2.82
N PRO A 214 0.73 -17.63 2.40
CA PRO A 214 1.16 -18.66 3.34
C PRO A 214 2.24 -18.12 4.29
N PRO A 215 2.08 -18.21 5.63
CA PRO A 215 3.02 -17.65 6.60
C PRO A 215 4.44 -18.26 6.59
N LEU A 216 4.66 -19.34 5.84
CA LEU A 216 5.97 -19.92 5.58
C LEU A 216 6.76 -19.21 4.45
N ALA A 217 6.16 -18.24 3.76
CA ALA A 217 6.77 -17.46 2.68
C ALA A 217 6.92 -15.98 3.05
N LYS A 218 7.82 -15.23 2.38
CA LYS A 218 7.99 -13.78 2.58
C LYS A 218 6.66 -13.02 2.45
N ASP A 219 5.80 -13.45 1.54
CA ASP A 219 4.49 -12.85 1.31
C ASP A 219 3.56 -12.94 2.55
N GLY A 220 3.73 -13.93 3.42
CA GLY A 220 2.96 -14.07 4.67
C GLY A 220 3.37 -13.08 5.78
N ASP A 221 4.63 -12.65 5.81
CA ASP A 221 5.09 -11.57 6.70
C ASP A 221 4.39 -10.25 6.39
N PHE A 222 4.22 -9.92 5.10
CA PHE A 222 3.47 -8.72 4.69
C PHE A 222 2.05 -8.74 5.23
N LEU A 223 1.34 -9.87 5.16
CA LEU A 223 -0.02 -10.00 5.70
C LEU A 223 -0.05 -9.87 7.23
N LEU A 224 0.90 -10.49 7.95
CA LEU A 224 0.98 -10.40 9.41
C LEU A 224 1.27 -8.95 9.86
N ARG A 225 2.27 -8.28 9.26
CA ARG A 225 2.58 -6.87 9.55
C ARG A 225 1.43 -5.93 9.19
N ALA A 226 0.73 -6.17 8.08
CA ALA A 226 -0.48 -5.42 7.72
C ALA A 226 -1.60 -5.62 8.76
N ALA A 227 -1.81 -6.85 9.24
CA ALA A 227 -2.84 -7.15 10.24
C ALA A 227 -2.53 -6.48 11.59
N MET A 228 -1.27 -6.53 12.06
CA MET A 228 -0.85 -5.78 13.24
C MET A 228 -1.10 -4.28 13.09
N HIS A 229 -0.75 -3.74 11.93
CA HIS A 229 -0.87 -2.31 11.65
C HIS A 229 -2.33 -1.85 11.62
N LEU A 230 -3.24 -2.60 10.97
CA LEU A 230 -4.67 -2.31 10.94
C LEU A 230 -5.33 -2.43 12.33
N LEU A 231 -4.83 -3.33 13.19
CA LEU A 231 -5.32 -3.54 14.55
C LEU A 231 -4.65 -2.63 15.60
N GLY A 232 -3.73 -1.74 15.21
CA GLY A 232 -3.29 -0.60 16.04
C GLY A 232 -2.73 -0.99 17.42
N HIS A 233 -3.18 -0.30 18.49
CA HIS A 233 -2.76 -0.65 19.85
C HIS A 233 -3.49 -1.88 20.38
N ARG A 234 -4.74 -2.10 19.94
CA ARG A 234 -5.54 -3.30 20.23
C ARG A 234 -4.80 -4.61 19.91
N ALA A 235 -3.97 -4.60 18.86
CA ALA A 235 -3.08 -5.71 18.50
C ALA A 235 -2.24 -6.23 19.68
N ARG A 236 -1.65 -5.31 20.47
CA ARG A 236 -0.81 -5.67 21.63
C ARG A 236 -1.62 -6.18 22.83
N GLN A 237 -2.92 -5.84 22.89
CA GLN A 237 -3.82 -6.30 23.96
C GLN A 237 -4.38 -7.68 23.63
N LEU A 238 -4.84 -7.91 22.39
CA LEU A 238 -5.27 -9.23 21.90
C LEU A 238 -4.25 -10.34 22.21
N ILE A 239 -2.96 -10.09 21.95
CA ILE A 239 -1.86 -11.04 22.22
C ILE A 239 -1.71 -11.35 23.73
N LYS A 240 -2.08 -10.42 24.62
CA LYS A 240 -1.95 -10.56 26.08
C LYS A 240 -3.17 -11.18 26.76
N THR A 241 -4.38 -10.91 26.28
CA THR A 241 -5.62 -11.10 27.07
C THR A 241 -6.65 -12.04 26.45
N ALA A 242 -6.42 -12.59 25.25
CA ALA A 242 -7.42 -13.39 24.55
C ALA A 242 -7.77 -14.74 25.23
N PRO A 243 -9.05 -14.97 25.62
CA PRO A 243 -9.47 -16.22 26.24
C PRO A 243 -9.69 -17.32 25.18
N GLN A 244 -8.97 -18.43 25.32
CA GLN A 244 -9.05 -19.62 24.44
C GLN A 244 -10.40 -20.39 24.52
N LYS A 245 -11.16 -20.22 25.61
CA LYS A 245 -12.42 -20.95 25.86
C LYS A 245 -13.62 -20.25 25.22
N GLY A 246 -14.59 -21.03 24.74
CA GLY A 246 -15.87 -20.52 24.19
C GLY A 246 -15.82 -20.03 22.74
N ARG A 247 -14.63 -19.96 22.14
CA ARG A 247 -14.42 -19.49 20.75
C ARG A 247 -14.68 -20.57 19.69
N ASN A 248 -14.95 -20.17 18.46
CA ASN A 248 -15.03 -21.06 17.29
C ASN A 248 -13.62 -21.51 16.82
N PRO A 249 -13.52 -22.47 15.87
CA PRO A 249 -12.23 -22.97 15.40
C PRO A 249 -11.34 -21.91 14.75
N THR A 250 -11.89 -21.10 13.85
CA THR A 250 -11.12 -20.10 13.10
C THR A 250 -10.64 -18.94 13.99
N GLU A 251 -11.46 -18.50 14.95
CA GLU A 251 -11.06 -17.49 15.96
C GLU A 251 -9.78 -17.88 16.71
N ARG A 252 -9.68 -19.14 17.16
CA ARG A 252 -8.47 -19.65 17.85
C ARG A 252 -7.24 -19.67 16.94
N ALA A 253 -7.41 -20.12 15.70
CA ALA A 253 -6.31 -20.20 14.74
C ALA A 253 -5.80 -18.80 14.35
N ALA A 254 -6.72 -17.83 14.17
CA ALA A 254 -6.40 -16.45 13.89
C ALA A 254 -5.63 -15.77 15.03
N LEU A 255 -6.02 -16.01 16.29
CA LEU A 255 -5.29 -15.55 17.48
C LEU A 255 -3.89 -16.20 17.59
N SER A 256 -3.78 -17.50 17.31
CA SER A 256 -2.50 -18.22 17.31
C SER A 256 -1.53 -17.65 16.28
N TRP A 257 -1.95 -17.53 15.02
CA TRP A 257 -1.18 -16.91 13.93
C TRP A 257 -0.64 -15.53 14.32
N PHE A 258 -1.51 -14.67 14.86
CA PHE A 258 -1.21 -13.28 15.19
C PHE A 258 -0.15 -13.11 16.28
N SER A 259 -0.06 -14.08 17.21
CA SER A 259 0.90 -14.04 18.33
C SER A 259 2.38 -14.19 17.93
N ASN A 260 2.67 -14.64 16.70
CA ASN A 260 4.04 -14.96 16.25
C ASN A 260 4.88 -13.73 15.83
N ALA A 261 4.31 -12.53 15.90
CA ALA A 261 4.93 -11.34 15.32
C ALA A 261 6.07 -10.75 16.18
N GLN A 262 7.19 -10.43 15.53
CA GLN A 262 8.33 -9.73 16.14
C GLN A 262 8.34 -8.25 15.74
N SER A 263 8.64 -7.36 16.68
CA SER A 263 8.90 -5.94 16.40
C SER A 263 10.41 -5.66 16.32
N ARG A 264 10.78 -4.73 15.45
CA ARG A 264 12.13 -4.15 15.38
C ARG A 264 12.07 -2.66 15.72
N LEU A 265 13.04 -2.19 16.49
CA LEU A 265 13.28 -0.76 16.70
C LEU A 265 14.30 -0.26 15.67
N PRO A 266 14.17 0.97 15.16
CA PRO A 266 15.19 1.57 14.31
C PRO A 266 16.45 1.92 15.12
N SER A 267 17.62 1.83 14.48
CA SER A 267 18.89 2.29 15.03
C SER A 267 19.13 3.76 14.71
N SER A 268 19.63 4.54 15.68
CA SER A 268 20.01 5.94 15.46
C SER A 268 21.27 6.07 14.57
N PRO A 269 21.37 7.13 13.73
CA PRO A 269 22.58 7.47 12.98
C PRO A 269 23.83 7.63 13.86
N ALA A 270 25.01 7.36 13.29
CA ALA A 270 26.29 7.67 13.91
C ALA A 270 26.85 9.00 13.37
N ALA A 271 27.37 9.87 14.25
CA ALA A 271 27.85 11.19 13.86
C ALA A 271 29.11 11.12 12.98
N ALA A 272 28.96 11.44 11.69
CA ALA A 272 30.06 11.55 10.73
C ALA A 272 30.87 12.84 10.90
N GLN A 273 32.18 12.79 10.57
CA GLN A 273 33.11 13.90 10.76
C GLN A 273 33.17 14.83 9.53
N ILE A 274 32.84 16.12 9.72
CA ILE A 274 32.62 17.09 8.63
C ILE A 274 33.92 17.68 8.08
N SER A 275 34.06 17.75 6.75
CA SER A 275 35.17 18.48 6.11
C SER A 275 34.89 19.99 5.99
N ARG A 276 35.01 20.72 7.11
CA ARG A 276 34.81 22.19 7.17
C ARG A 276 35.73 23.02 6.24
N ASP A 277 36.71 22.42 5.56
CA ASP A 277 37.57 23.05 4.54
C ASP A 277 37.02 22.90 3.10
N ASN A 278 36.02 22.05 2.87
CA ASN A 278 35.42 21.82 1.55
C ASN A 278 34.09 22.58 1.36
N VAL A 279 33.40 22.95 2.45
CA VAL A 279 32.20 23.79 2.41
C VAL A 279 32.58 25.24 2.05
N GLN A 280 31.76 25.92 1.23
CA GLN A 280 32.00 27.35 0.98
C GLN A 280 31.84 28.19 2.27
N GLY A 281 32.58 29.30 2.36
CA GLY A 281 32.53 30.19 3.53
C GLY A 281 31.12 30.75 3.78
N GLY A 282 30.86 31.24 5.00
CA GLY A 282 29.60 31.90 5.36
C GLY A 282 28.40 30.98 5.59
N ILE A 283 28.45 29.72 5.15
CA ILE A 283 27.37 28.74 5.27
C ILE A 283 27.25 28.25 6.72
N ILE A 284 28.18 27.40 7.20
CA ILE A 284 28.15 26.88 8.58
C ILE A 284 28.40 28.03 9.58
N GLU A 285 29.51 28.74 9.42
CA GLU A 285 29.93 29.85 10.27
C GLU A 285 29.72 31.17 9.52
N GLU A 286 29.13 32.19 10.17
CA GLU A 286 28.88 33.46 9.48
C GLU A 286 30.14 34.34 9.30
N TYR A 287 30.14 35.17 8.26
CA TYR A 287 31.18 36.17 8.02
C TYR A 287 31.10 37.31 9.06
N LYS A 288 31.83 37.14 10.17
CA LYS A 288 31.88 38.12 11.28
C LYS A 288 32.26 39.52 10.78
N GLY A 289 31.42 40.50 11.08
CA GLY A 289 31.61 41.89 10.66
C GLY A 289 31.27 42.18 9.19
N ALA A 290 30.63 41.26 8.46
CA ALA A 290 30.02 41.55 7.17
C ALA A 290 28.93 42.62 7.33
N THR A 291 28.93 43.63 6.45
CA THR A 291 27.95 44.73 6.51
C THR A 291 27.34 45.09 5.16
N HIS A 292 28.00 44.78 4.04
CA HIS A 292 27.46 45.01 2.69
C HIS A 292 27.56 43.71 1.90
N ALA A 293 26.61 43.46 1.01
CA ALA A 293 26.66 42.35 0.06
C ALA A 293 25.96 42.71 -1.25
N CYS A 294 26.22 41.95 -2.31
CA CYS A 294 25.37 41.90 -3.48
C CYS A 294 25.23 40.47 -3.99
N LEU A 295 24.06 40.17 -4.54
CA LEU A 295 23.74 38.94 -5.25
C LEU A 295 23.67 39.27 -6.74
N LEU A 296 24.55 38.67 -7.52
CA LEU A 296 24.52 38.73 -8.98
C LEU A 296 23.61 37.61 -9.49
N LEU A 297 22.65 37.96 -10.33
CA LEU A 297 21.88 36.99 -11.11
C LEU A 297 22.55 36.86 -12.48
N VAL A 298 23.04 35.67 -12.82
CA VAL A 298 23.93 35.44 -13.96
C VAL A 298 23.29 34.51 -14.99
N ALA A 299 23.26 34.93 -16.25
CA ALA A 299 23.03 34.06 -17.40
C ALA A 299 24.34 33.46 -17.90
N LEU A 300 24.26 32.23 -18.41
CA LEU A 300 25.32 31.54 -19.11
C LEU A 300 24.82 31.27 -20.53
N LYS A 301 25.70 31.38 -21.53
CA LYS A 301 25.36 31.15 -22.95
C LYS A 301 25.33 29.67 -23.32
N ASP A 302 26.29 28.91 -22.80
CA ASP A 302 26.58 27.51 -23.10
C ASP A 302 27.47 26.92 -21.98
N SER A 303 27.86 25.64 -22.10
CA SER A 303 28.73 25.02 -21.08
C SER A 303 30.15 25.58 -21.08
N ALA A 304 30.65 26.16 -22.19
CA ALA A 304 31.95 26.82 -22.20
C ALA A 304 31.95 28.10 -21.35
N ALA A 305 30.85 28.87 -21.39
CA ALA A 305 30.63 29.98 -20.45
C ALA A 305 30.57 29.50 -18.99
N ALA A 306 29.91 28.36 -18.73
CA ALA A 306 29.84 27.78 -17.37
C ALA A 306 31.23 27.42 -16.83
N ARG A 307 32.03 26.70 -17.62
CA ARG A 307 33.44 26.38 -17.31
C ARG A 307 34.25 27.64 -17.02
N ASP A 308 34.15 28.65 -17.87
CA ASP A 308 34.99 29.85 -17.76
C ASP A 308 34.62 30.72 -16.54
N MET A 309 33.36 30.71 -16.11
CA MET A 309 32.94 31.28 -14.83
C MET A 309 33.48 30.46 -13.64
N LEU A 310 33.38 29.13 -13.68
CA LEU A 310 33.89 28.23 -12.64
C LEU A 310 35.41 28.41 -12.45
N ALA A 311 36.18 28.44 -13.54
CA ALA A 311 37.63 28.63 -13.52
C ALA A 311 38.07 29.99 -12.93
N TYR A 312 37.22 31.02 -13.02
CA TYR A 312 37.47 32.33 -12.39
C TYR A 312 37.12 32.33 -10.89
N LEU A 313 36.00 31.69 -10.51
CA LEU A 313 35.50 31.73 -9.13
C LEU A 313 36.17 30.71 -8.18
N GLU A 314 36.64 29.57 -8.69
CA GLU A 314 37.29 28.51 -7.91
C GLU A 314 38.40 29.02 -6.93
N PRO A 315 39.40 29.82 -7.34
CA PRO A 315 40.42 30.32 -6.41
C PRO A 315 39.86 31.30 -5.37
N GLU A 316 38.88 32.14 -5.74
CA GLU A 316 38.31 33.16 -4.86
C GLU A 316 37.40 32.57 -3.78
N ILE A 317 36.67 31.48 -4.10
CA ILE A 317 35.88 30.72 -3.14
C ILE A 317 36.80 29.95 -2.18
N LYS A 318 37.89 29.34 -2.69
CA LYS A 318 38.93 28.70 -1.86
C LYS A 318 39.57 29.68 -0.88
N ARG A 319 39.95 30.88 -1.34
CA ARG A 319 40.43 31.99 -0.49
C ARG A 319 39.38 32.41 0.56
N THR A 320 38.11 32.46 0.15
CA THR A 320 37.02 32.93 1.01
C THR A 320 36.72 31.97 2.17
N ALA A 321 36.65 30.66 1.92
CA ALA A 321 36.33 29.68 2.95
C ALA A 321 37.31 29.75 4.16
N ALA A 322 38.61 29.86 3.86
CA ALA A 322 39.66 30.01 4.87
C ALA A 322 39.55 31.31 5.71
N ALA A 323 38.96 32.39 5.16
CA ALA A 323 38.84 33.68 5.86
C ALA A 323 37.82 33.65 7.02
N THR A 324 36.85 32.72 6.99
CA THR A 324 35.78 32.59 8.00
C THR A 324 36.33 32.40 9.41
N ARG A 325 37.52 31.79 9.55
CA ARG A 325 38.18 31.46 10.83
C ARG A 325 38.90 32.65 11.51
N GLY A 326 38.28 33.82 11.48
CA GLY A 326 38.62 34.95 12.36
C GLY A 326 39.72 35.91 11.90
N ARG A 327 40.14 35.90 10.63
CA ARG A 327 41.00 36.95 10.05
C ARG A 327 40.16 37.88 9.16
N PRO A 328 39.93 39.16 9.54
CA PRO A 328 39.16 40.09 8.72
C PRO A 328 39.81 40.32 7.35
N SER A 329 39.14 39.88 6.29
CA SER A 329 39.58 40.12 4.91
C SER A 329 39.29 41.57 4.50
N LYS A 330 40.27 42.24 3.89
CA LYS A 330 40.00 43.50 3.17
C LYS A 330 39.46 43.27 1.75
N ALA A 331 39.71 42.10 1.18
CA ALA A 331 39.15 41.68 -0.10
C ALA A 331 37.72 41.13 0.08
N PRO A 332 36.83 41.28 -0.92
CA PRO A 332 35.49 40.67 -0.91
C PRO A 332 35.52 39.16 -0.63
N LEU A 333 34.41 38.67 -0.10
CA LEU A 333 34.14 37.26 0.20
C LEU A 333 33.13 36.74 -0.82
N VAL A 334 33.36 35.55 -1.38
CA VAL A 334 32.63 35.05 -2.57
C VAL A 334 31.95 33.70 -2.30
N ASN A 335 30.69 33.59 -2.74
CA ASN A 335 29.92 32.33 -2.78
C ASN A 335 29.25 32.16 -4.16
N LEU A 336 29.02 30.91 -4.57
CA LEU A 336 28.44 30.53 -5.87
C LEU A 336 27.36 29.45 -5.71
N GLY A 337 26.25 29.59 -6.42
CA GLY A 337 25.26 28.54 -6.64
C GLY A 337 24.71 28.53 -8.07
N PHE A 338 24.12 27.41 -8.48
CA PHE A 338 23.50 27.21 -9.79
C PHE A 338 22.01 26.90 -9.66
N THR A 339 21.18 27.38 -10.59
CA THR A 339 19.81 26.87 -10.75
C THR A 339 19.84 25.49 -11.44
N PHE A 340 18.72 24.77 -11.47
CA PHE A 340 18.64 23.51 -12.22
C PHE A 340 18.94 23.71 -13.72
N GLN A 341 18.42 24.79 -14.30
CA GLN A 341 18.70 25.22 -15.67
C GLN A 341 20.20 25.53 -15.84
N GLY A 342 20.83 26.13 -14.82
CA GLY A 342 22.28 26.33 -14.76
C GLY A 342 23.10 25.06 -14.81
N LEU A 343 22.76 24.05 -14.00
CA LEU A 343 23.47 22.75 -14.02
C LEU A 343 23.27 22.01 -15.33
N ALA A 344 22.06 22.06 -15.91
CA ALA A 344 21.76 21.47 -17.21
C ALA A 344 22.53 22.14 -18.36
N LEU A 345 22.59 23.48 -18.38
CA LEU A 345 23.38 24.22 -19.38
C LEU A 345 24.90 24.07 -19.16
N ALA A 346 25.34 23.95 -17.90
CA ALA A 346 26.71 23.57 -17.54
C ALA A 346 27.03 22.11 -17.92
N GLY A 347 26.10 21.38 -18.54
CA GLY A 347 26.39 20.10 -19.18
C GLY A 347 26.26 18.87 -18.29
N MET A 348 25.69 19.01 -17.09
CA MET A 348 25.52 17.90 -16.16
C MET A 348 24.77 16.72 -16.84
N PRO A 349 25.27 15.47 -16.74
CA PRO A 349 24.63 14.33 -17.37
C PRO A 349 23.18 14.14 -16.92
N ASN A 350 22.30 13.70 -17.83
CA ASN A 350 20.89 13.43 -17.54
C ASN A 350 20.70 12.62 -16.24
N GLY A 351 21.42 11.49 -16.09
CA GLY A 351 21.32 10.63 -14.91
C GLY A 351 21.81 11.29 -13.61
N THR A 352 22.67 12.30 -13.67
CA THR A 352 23.09 13.09 -12.50
C THR A 352 22.06 14.18 -12.18
N LEU A 353 21.47 14.80 -13.20
CA LEU A 353 20.33 15.74 -13.03
C LEU A 353 19.09 15.04 -12.47
N GLU A 354 18.89 13.76 -12.78
CA GLU A 354 17.79 12.92 -12.28
C GLU A 354 17.93 12.56 -10.78
N LEU A 355 19.13 12.68 -10.20
CA LEU A 355 19.37 12.51 -8.76
C LEU A 355 19.00 13.75 -7.92
N LEU A 356 18.84 14.93 -8.54
CA LEU A 356 18.49 16.16 -7.84
C LEU A 356 17.04 16.12 -7.31
N PRO A 357 16.71 16.77 -6.18
CA PRO A 357 15.34 16.84 -5.65
C PRO A 357 14.34 17.41 -6.67
N PHE A 358 13.09 16.94 -6.69
CA PHE A 358 12.11 17.35 -7.71
C PHE A 358 11.72 18.82 -7.58
N GLU A 359 11.56 19.31 -6.35
CA GLU A 359 11.26 20.72 -6.06
C GLU A 359 12.38 21.67 -6.52
N PHE A 360 13.63 21.19 -6.57
CA PHE A 360 14.75 21.92 -7.15
C PHE A 360 14.68 21.98 -8.68
N ARG A 361 14.23 20.88 -9.32
CA ARG A 361 14.05 20.80 -10.78
C ARG A 361 12.90 21.67 -11.28
N GLU A 362 11.77 21.62 -10.57
CA GLU A 362 10.58 22.43 -10.84
C GLU A 362 10.82 23.92 -10.59
N GLY A 363 11.52 24.24 -9.50
CA GLY A 363 11.80 25.60 -9.06
C GLY A 363 10.63 26.26 -8.32
N MET A 364 10.96 27.23 -7.46
CA MET A 364 10.04 27.86 -6.50
C MET A 364 8.72 28.39 -7.11
N ALA A 365 8.74 28.88 -8.35
CA ALA A 365 7.54 29.39 -9.01
C ALA A 365 6.48 28.30 -9.25
N ALA A 366 6.89 27.08 -9.65
CA ALA A 366 5.96 25.96 -9.79
C ALA A 366 5.45 25.47 -8.43
N ARG A 367 6.29 25.54 -7.38
CA ARG A 367 5.96 25.14 -6.01
C ARG A 367 5.04 26.12 -5.25
N ALA A 368 4.68 27.25 -5.85
CA ALA A 368 3.90 28.33 -5.20
C ALA A 368 2.62 27.85 -4.48
N SER A 369 1.93 26.84 -5.04
CA SER A 369 0.73 26.22 -4.45
C SER A 369 1.02 25.59 -3.07
N ILE A 370 2.15 24.89 -2.93
CA ILE A 370 2.60 24.20 -1.72
C ILE A 370 3.15 25.22 -0.70
N LEU A 371 3.93 26.19 -1.16
CA LEU A 371 4.49 27.28 -0.35
C LEU A 371 3.39 28.18 0.27
N GLY A 372 2.22 28.24 -0.37
CA GLY A 372 1.18 29.20 -0.07
C GLY A 372 1.44 30.59 -0.64
N ASP A 373 2.28 30.69 -1.67
CA ASP A 373 2.49 31.88 -2.47
C ASP A 373 1.27 32.12 -3.39
N ARG A 374 0.15 32.49 -2.76
CA ARG A 374 -1.16 32.71 -3.38
C ARG A 374 -1.43 34.22 -3.52
N LEU A 375 -2.44 34.56 -4.34
CA LEU A 375 -2.93 35.92 -4.54
C LEU A 375 -1.80 36.93 -4.86
N TYR A 376 -1.41 37.76 -3.89
CA TYR A 376 -0.42 38.84 -4.01
C TYR A 376 1.03 38.34 -4.05
N ASN A 377 1.28 37.14 -3.49
CA ASN A 377 2.58 36.47 -3.53
C ASN A 377 2.68 35.47 -4.70
N HIS A 378 1.65 35.32 -5.53
CA HIS A 378 1.65 34.38 -6.65
C HIS A 378 2.66 34.78 -7.75
N PRO A 379 3.36 33.84 -8.42
CA PRO A 379 4.38 34.14 -9.42
C PRO A 379 3.95 35.10 -10.54
N THR A 380 2.67 35.05 -10.96
CA THR A 380 2.12 35.99 -11.96
C THR A 380 1.97 37.43 -11.46
N ARG A 381 2.33 37.72 -10.20
CA ARG A 381 2.37 39.07 -9.58
C ARG A 381 3.73 39.40 -8.94
N TRP A 382 4.76 38.60 -9.23
CA TRP A 382 6.14 38.85 -8.79
C TRP A 382 6.70 40.09 -9.48
N SER A 383 7.27 41.02 -8.71
CA SER A 383 8.05 42.14 -9.24
C SER A 383 9.46 41.63 -9.54
N LEU A 384 9.60 40.95 -10.68
CA LEU A 384 10.84 40.33 -11.13
C LEU A 384 12.07 41.27 -11.03
N PRO A 385 13.30 40.74 -10.87
CA PRO A 385 14.50 41.55 -10.73
C PRO A 385 14.65 42.55 -11.90
N GLU A 386 15.11 43.76 -11.60
CA GLU A 386 15.41 44.75 -12.64
C GLU A 386 16.66 44.34 -13.44
N ARG A 387 16.63 44.52 -14.77
CA ARG A 387 17.84 44.33 -15.59
C ARG A 387 18.74 45.57 -15.51
N ASN A 388 19.42 45.71 -14.38
CA ASN A 388 20.23 46.88 -14.03
C ASN A 388 21.72 46.75 -14.40
N TRP A 389 22.15 45.63 -14.99
CA TRP A 389 23.52 45.43 -15.47
C TRP A 389 23.57 44.72 -16.84
N PRO A 390 24.38 45.21 -17.81
CA PRO A 390 24.76 46.63 -17.92
C PRO A 390 23.49 47.50 -17.92
N ARG A 391 23.58 48.73 -17.39
CA ARG A 391 22.40 49.57 -17.15
C ARG A 391 21.76 50.03 -18.47
N MET A 392 20.61 49.46 -18.79
CA MET A 392 19.82 49.76 -20.00
C MET A 392 19.18 51.15 -19.94
N CYS A 393 18.92 51.76 -21.10
CA CYS A 393 18.15 53.02 -21.20
C CYS A 393 16.65 52.82 -20.92
N GLU A 394 16.12 51.62 -21.15
CA GLU A 394 14.73 51.25 -20.87
C GLU A 394 14.65 50.25 -19.69
N PRO A 395 13.64 50.37 -18.80
CA PRO A 395 13.51 49.54 -17.61
C PRO A 395 13.02 48.12 -17.95
N ALA A 396 13.95 47.20 -18.17
CA ALA A 396 13.65 45.78 -18.38
C ALA A 396 13.59 44.96 -17.07
N ARG A 397 13.06 43.74 -17.17
CA ARG A 397 12.91 42.76 -16.09
C ARG A 397 13.64 41.46 -16.44
N VAL A 398 14.01 40.69 -15.42
CA VAL A 398 14.77 39.44 -15.54
C VAL A 398 13.86 38.26 -15.28
N GLU A 399 13.61 37.45 -16.31
CA GLU A 399 12.96 36.15 -16.16
C GLU A 399 13.85 35.20 -15.36
N LEU A 400 13.31 34.61 -14.29
CA LEU A 400 14.08 33.78 -13.37
C LEU A 400 14.59 32.48 -14.02
N THR A 401 13.88 31.99 -15.03
CA THR A 401 14.31 30.86 -15.88
C THR A 401 15.55 31.18 -16.73
N SER A 402 15.91 32.46 -16.90
CA SER A 402 17.16 32.89 -17.55
C SER A 402 18.33 33.02 -16.57
N VAL A 403 18.08 32.91 -15.26
CA VAL A 403 19.13 32.89 -14.23
C VAL A 403 19.68 31.48 -14.15
N HIS A 404 20.94 31.33 -14.55
CA HIS A 404 21.65 30.06 -14.57
C HIS A 404 22.52 29.90 -13.32
N ALA A 405 23.12 31.00 -12.83
CA ALA A 405 23.89 31.00 -11.61
C ALA A 405 23.60 32.24 -10.75
N ILE A 406 23.91 32.11 -9.46
CA ILE A 406 23.95 33.22 -8.52
C ILE A 406 25.34 33.33 -7.91
N VAL A 407 25.90 34.54 -7.91
CA VAL A 407 27.21 34.83 -7.30
C VAL A 407 27.01 35.87 -6.22
N GLN A 408 27.29 35.53 -4.97
CA GLN A 408 27.20 36.46 -3.85
C GLN A 408 28.59 37.00 -3.52
N PHE A 409 28.74 38.33 -3.58
CA PHE A 409 29.88 39.04 -3.01
C PHE A 409 29.49 39.67 -1.67
N THR A 410 30.35 39.56 -0.67
CA THR A 410 30.14 40.10 0.69
C THR A 410 31.37 40.88 1.16
N TYR A 411 31.16 42.00 1.86
CA TYR A 411 32.23 42.89 2.34
C TYR A 411 32.14 43.13 3.86
N THR A 412 33.28 43.01 4.54
CA THR A 412 33.41 43.31 5.98
C THR A 412 33.95 44.72 6.19
N GLY A 413 33.15 45.58 6.84
CA GLY A 413 33.47 47.00 7.01
C GLY A 413 32.45 47.73 7.90
N PRO A 414 32.56 49.06 8.07
CA PRO A 414 31.62 49.82 8.92
C PRO A 414 30.21 49.85 8.33
N SER A 415 29.20 49.54 9.16
CA SER A 415 27.78 49.79 8.85
C SER A 415 27.52 51.30 8.86
N GLY A 416 27.43 51.92 7.68
CA GLY A 416 27.14 53.34 7.53
C GLY A 416 25.65 53.64 7.28
N GLY A 417 25.37 54.77 6.63
CA GLY A 417 24.11 54.93 5.91
C GLY A 417 23.98 53.92 4.76
N TRP A 418 22.79 53.80 4.18
CA TRP A 418 22.56 53.02 2.96
C TRP A 418 23.47 53.52 1.83
N LYS A 419 23.93 52.61 0.97
CA LYS A 419 24.73 52.93 -0.22
C LYS A 419 24.16 52.24 -1.45
N ASP A 420 23.86 53.01 -2.49
CA ASP A 420 23.33 52.50 -3.75
C ASP A 420 24.46 52.18 -4.75
N PHE A 421 24.33 51.10 -5.52
CA PHE A 421 25.20 50.86 -6.69
C PHE A 421 25.02 51.92 -7.79
N ALA A 422 23.86 52.57 -7.87
CA ALA A 422 23.51 53.51 -8.92
C ALA A 422 24.12 54.90 -8.74
N ASN A 423 24.34 55.33 -7.48
CA ASN A 423 24.62 56.72 -7.11
C ASN A 423 25.78 56.90 -6.11
N ASP A 424 26.15 55.86 -5.34
CA ASP A 424 27.25 55.92 -4.36
C ASP A 424 28.49 55.14 -4.82
N ARG A 425 29.63 55.41 -4.16
CA ARG A 425 30.78 54.48 -4.17
C ARG A 425 30.47 53.28 -3.26
N HIS A 426 29.67 52.35 -3.76
CA HIS A 426 29.36 51.10 -3.08
C HIS A 426 30.62 50.21 -2.95
N PRO A 427 30.92 49.59 -1.79
CA PRO A 427 32.19 48.85 -1.57
C PRO A 427 32.44 47.65 -2.48
N LEU A 428 31.41 47.15 -3.17
CA LEU A 428 31.50 46.02 -4.10
C LEU A 428 31.40 46.41 -5.58
N ALA A 429 31.35 47.71 -5.92
CA ALA A 429 31.21 48.15 -7.32
C ALA A 429 32.41 47.71 -8.20
N GLU A 430 33.62 47.80 -7.66
CA GLU A 430 34.87 47.47 -8.36
C GLU A 430 34.97 45.98 -8.72
N VAL A 431 34.69 45.07 -7.78
CA VAL A 431 34.76 43.61 -8.02
C VAL A 431 33.65 43.11 -8.96
N VAL A 432 32.49 43.76 -8.96
CA VAL A 432 31.40 43.46 -9.92
C VAL A 432 31.79 43.90 -11.33
N ALA A 433 32.41 45.07 -11.49
CA ALA A 433 32.95 45.53 -12.76
C ALA A 433 34.12 44.66 -13.26
N GLU A 434 34.98 44.16 -12.36
CA GLU A 434 36.03 43.21 -12.73
C GLU A 434 35.45 41.87 -13.21
N PHE A 435 34.50 41.28 -12.48
CA PHE A 435 33.83 40.02 -12.88
C PHE A 435 33.24 40.13 -14.29
N ASP A 436 32.48 41.20 -14.56
CA ASP A 436 31.85 41.44 -15.86
C ASP A 436 32.91 41.67 -16.97
N GLY A 437 33.93 42.48 -16.70
CA GLY A 437 35.03 42.73 -17.65
C GLY A 437 35.90 41.51 -17.97
N LYS A 438 35.93 40.50 -17.11
CA LYS A 438 36.69 39.24 -17.32
C LYS A 438 35.89 38.15 -18.04
N LEU A 439 34.55 38.16 -17.92
CA LEU A 439 33.70 37.01 -18.28
C LEU A 439 32.58 37.32 -19.29
N SER A 440 32.18 38.58 -19.48
CA SER A 440 31.13 38.98 -20.47
C SER A 440 31.46 38.53 -21.89
N SER A 441 32.69 38.74 -22.35
CA SER A 441 33.21 38.28 -23.64
C SER A 441 33.26 36.76 -23.82
N LYS A 442 33.08 36.01 -22.73
CA LYS A 442 33.04 34.54 -22.69
C LYS A 442 31.61 33.97 -22.60
N GLY A 443 30.59 34.82 -22.71
CA GLY A 443 29.18 34.39 -22.66
C GLY A 443 28.62 34.23 -21.24
N VAL A 444 29.28 34.79 -20.23
CA VAL A 444 28.78 34.89 -18.85
C VAL A 444 28.23 36.30 -18.65
N GLN A 445 26.92 36.46 -18.53
CA GLN A 445 26.28 37.78 -18.45
C GLN A 445 25.65 38.01 -17.07
N ILE A 446 26.06 39.07 -16.38
CA ILE A 446 25.26 39.59 -15.26
C ILE A 446 23.94 40.12 -15.86
N LEU A 447 22.81 39.63 -15.35
CA LEU A 447 21.48 40.14 -15.66
C LEU A 447 21.02 41.20 -14.65
N SER A 448 21.36 41.01 -13.36
CA SER A 448 20.97 41.91 -12.28
C SER A 448 21.96 41.89 -11.12
N VAL A 449 22.19 43.06 -10.53
CA VAL A 449 22.91 43.28 -9.27
C VAL A 449 21.90 43.64 -8.19
N GLN A 450 21.68 42.74 -7.24
CA GLN A 450 20.77 42.93 -6.11
C GLN A 450 21.59 43.23 -4.85
N HIS A 451 21.63 44.49 -4.41
CA HIS A 451 22.53 44.95 -3.34
C HIS A 451 21.84 45.04 -1.97
N MET A 452 22.62 44.83 -0.92
CA MET A 452 22.17 44.53 0.43
C MET A 452 23.10 45.13 1.49
N GLN A 453 22.55 45.47 2.66
CA GLN A 453 23.30 46.02 3.79
C GLN A 453 22.72 45.51 5.13
N ARG A 454 23.59 45.22 6.10
CA ARG A 454 23.21 44.99 7.51
C ARG A 454 23.27 46.32 8.25
N PHE A 455 22.22 46.66 8.99
CA PHE A 455 22.20 47.80 9.89
C PHE A 455 22.55 47.36 11.32
N LEU A 456 23.49 48.06 11.95
CA LEU A 456 24.02 47.78 13.30
C LEU A 456 23.90 49.03 14.16
N ALA A 457 23.45 48.90 15.42
CA ALA A 457 23.44 50.04 16.36
C ALA A 457 24.85 50.36 16.91
N SER A 458 25.72 49.36 17.00
CA SER A 458 27.15 49.52 17.26
C SER A 458 27.94 48.44 16.53
N ARG A 459 29.27 48.59 16.42
CA ARG A 459 30.15 47.62 15.74
C ARG A 459 30.05 46.18 16.29
N ASN A 460 29.61 46.02 17.54
CA ASN A 460 29.52 44.73 18.23
C ASN A 460 28.06 44.30 18.49
N ASP A 461 27.05 45.05 18.01
CA ASP A 461 25.64 44.65 18.12
C ASP A 461 25.27 43.62 17.03
N ARG A 462 24.16 42.88 17.22
CA ARG A 462 23.59 42.01 16.19
C ARG A 462 22.88 42.83 15.10
N PRO A 463 22.77 42.32 13.86
CA PRO A 463 22.06 43.01 12.78
C PRO A 463 20.57 43.16 13.08
N ARG A 464 20.03 44.33 12.70
CA ARG A 464 18.59 44.64 12.80
C ARG A 464 17.96 44.77 11.41
N GLY A 465 16.78 44.16 11.24
CA GLY A 465 15.95 44.33 10.04
C GLY A 465 15.08 45.59 10.10
N HIS A 466 14.36 45.91 9.02
CA HIS A 466 13.54 47.13 8.90
C HIS A 466 12.36 47.23 9.88
N PHE A 467 11.97 46.13 10.54
CA PHE A 467 11.01 46.14 11.65
C PHE A 467 11.68 46.37 13.03
N ASN A 468 12.96 46.73 13.07
CA ASN A 468 13.79 46.97 14.28
C ASN A 468 13.97 45.74 15.20
N PHE A 469 13.86 44.53 14.66
CA PHE A 469 14.20 43.28 15.37
C PHE A 469 15.64 42.87 15.14
N VAL A 470 16.30 42.46 16.23
CA VAL A 470 17.54 41.68 16.18
C VAL A 470 17.28 40.34 15.49
N ASP A 471 17.99 40.07 14.39
CA ASP A 471 17.96 38.78 13.69
C ASP A 471 19.23 37.95 13.96
N GLY A 472 19.26 36.71 13.46
CA GLY A 472 20.37 35.78 13.57
C GLY A 472 20.42 34.97 14.88
N ILE A 473 19.41 35.09 15.75
CA ILE A 473 19.41 34.47 17.10
C ILE A 473 19.26 32.94 17.03
N SER A 474 18.17 32.45 16.43
CA SER A 474 17.93 31.02 16.24
C SER A 474 18.55 30.55 14.94
N GLN A 475 19.49 29.61 15.05
CA GLN A 475 20.25 28.98 13.97
C GLN A 475 20.66 27.57 14.42
N PRO A 476 20.63 26.55 13.55
CA PRO A 476 21.12 25.21 13.90
C PRO A 476 22.64 25.15 14.10
N THR A 477 23.11 24.29 15.02
CA THR A 477 24.52 23.97 15.25
C THR A 477 24.85 22.56 14.75
N LEU A 478 26.06 22.37 14.20
CA LEU A 478 26.52 21.09 13.65
C LEU A 478 27.38 20.33 14.66
N GLU A 479 26.71 19.76 15.66
CA GLU A 479 27.27 18.95 16.75
C GLU A 479 26.35 17.74 16.99
N ALA A 480 26.85 16.68 17.65
CA ALA A 480 26.07 15.47 17.88
C ALA A 480 25.00 15.73 18.96
N PRO A 481 23.69 15.54 18.69
CA PRO A 481 22.62 15.91 19.63
C PRO A 481 22.80 15.27 21.00
N GLN A 482 23.00 16.09 22.03
CA GLN A 482 23.19 15.58 23.38
C GLN A 482 21.86 15.12 23.97
N GLN A 483 21.88 14.01 24.72
CA GLN A 483 20.70 13.44 25.36
C GLN A 483 20.34 14.23 26.62
N ALA A 484 19.78 15.43 26.43
CA ALA A 484 19.45 16.41 27.47
C ALA A 484 17.93 16.59 27.62
N ASP A 485 17.48 16.93 28.83
CA ASP A 485 16.07 17.23 29.14
C ASP A 485 15.56 18.57 28.56
N THR A 486 16.43 19.31 27.88
CA THR A 486 16.17 20.65 27.31
C THR A 486 16.26 20.65 25.79
N TYR A 487 15.43 21.46 25.13
CA TYR A 487 15.49 21.66 23.67
C TYR A 487 16.88 22.18 23.25
N SER A 488 17.49 21.51 22.28
CA SER A 488 18.79 21.86 21.69
C SER A 488 18.62 22.39 20.26
N ASP A 489 19.45 23.38 19.87
CA ASP A 489 19.55 23.82 18.48
C ASP A 489 20.44 22.90 17.61
N GLU A 490 21.08 21.86 18.18
CA GLU A 490 21.91 20.88 17.46
C GLU A 490 21.15 20.15 16.33
N VAL A 491 21.85 19.86 15.22
CA VAL A 491 21.38 19.05 14.08
C VAL A 491 22.51 18.20 13.51
N VAL A 492 22.19 17.07 12.88
CA VAL A 492 23.21 16.25 12.23
C VAL A 492 23.66 16.86 10.90
N PRO A 493 24.87 16.54 10.38
CA PRO A 493 25.40 17.20 9.19
C PRO A 493 24.49 17.07 7.97
N GLY A 494 23.81 15.93 7.80
CA GLY A 494 22.86 15.67 6.70
C GLY A 494 21.60 16.52 6.70
N ASP A 495 21.32 17.30 7.76
CA ASP A 495 20.21 18.25 7.77
C ASP A 495 20.57 19.58 7.07
N LEU A 496 21.86 19.89 6.91
CA LEU A 496 22.33 21.11 6.24
C LEU A 496 23.22 20.88 5.02
N LEU A 497 23.93 19.75 4.97
CA LEU A 497 24.92 19.41 3.94
C LEU A 497 24.59 18.07 3.29
N LEU A 498 24.86 17.96 1.99
CA LEU A 498 24.81 16.73 1.23
C LEU A 498 26.10 15.91 1.44
N GLY A 499 26.04 14.61 1.16
CA GLY A 499 27.11 13.66 1.44
C GLY A 499 27.14 13.12 2.89
N TYR A 500 26.14 13.46 3.72
CA TYR A 500 26.01 13.00 5.11
C TYR A 500 24.62 12.40 5.38
N GLU A 501 24.55 11.48 6.35
CA GLU A 501 23.27 10.94 6.86
C GLU A 501 22.50 12.03 7.64
N ASN A 502 21.19 12.11 7.43
CA ASN A 502 20.31 13.13 8.00
C ASN A 502 19.52 12.62 9.22
N SER A 503 18.81 13.51 9.91
CA SER A 503 18.00 13.18 11.10
C SER A 503 16.85 12.20 10.83
N LEU A 504 16.56 11.92 9.56
CA LEU A 504 15.49 11.05 9.08
C LEU A 504 16.00 9.67 8.63
N GLY A 505 17.31 9.40 8.75
CA GLY A 505 17.95 8.13 8.42
C GLY A 505 18.17 7.88 6.93
N ASP A 506 18.24 8.93 6.10
CA ASP A 506 18.56 8.77 4.68
C ASP A 506 20.05 8.50 4.48
N PRO A 507 20.44 7.48 3.68
CA PRO A 507 21.84 7.26 3.33
C PRO A 507 22.41 8.45 2.52
N PRO A 508 23.67 8.82 2.73
CA PRO A 508 24.31 9.92 2.02
C PRO A 508 24.39 9.68 0.51
N LEU A 509 24.11 10.72 -0.28
CA LEU A 509 24.52 10.77 -1.68
C LEU A 509 26.06 10.84 -1.74
N ALA A 510 26.71 9.71 -2.03
CA ALA A 510 28.16 9.62 -2.08
C ALA A 510 28.72 10.15 -3.42
N GLY A 511 29.68 11.07 -3.36
CA GLY A 511 30.45 11.50 -4.54
C GLY A 511 30.83 12.98 -4.48
N THR A 512 31.93 13.33 -5.18
CA THR A 512 32.58 14.65 -5.06
C THR A 512 31.65 15.84 -5.32
N LEU A 513 30.67 15.71 -6.23
CA LEU A 513 29.60 16.68 -6.48
C LEU A 513 28.70 16.92 -5.24
N TRP A 514 28.41 15.90 -4.46
CA TRP A 514 27.48 15.92 -3.33
C TRP A 514 28.16 16.24 -2.01
N ASP A 515 29.34 15.67 -1.77
CA ASP A 515 30.09 15.81 -0.52
C ASP A 515 30.31 17.29 -0.17
N ASP A 516 29.78 17.72 0.99
CA ASP A 516 29.85 19.10 1.52
C ASP A 516 29.08 20.18 0.72
N SER A 517 28.28 19.79 -0.28
CA SER A 517 27.37 20.68 -1.03
C SER A 517 26.07 20.94 -0.26
N THR A 518 25.25 21.91 -0.68
CA THR A 518 23.96 22.24 -0.01
C THR A 518 22.98 22.91 -0.97
N PHE A 519 21.72 23.11 -0.60
CA PHE A 519 20.79 23.96 -1.33
C PHE A 519 20.62 25.31 -0.64
N LEU A 520 20.42 26.36 -1.44
CA LEU A 520 20.17 27.73 -1.03
C LEU A 520 18.81 28.20 -1.57
N VAL A 521 17.92 28.57 -0.66
CA VAL A 521 16.65 29.25 -0.96
C VAL A 521 16.86 30.76 -0.91
N VAL A 522 16.46 31.47 -1.96
CA VAL A 522 16.51 32.94 -2.04
C VAL A 522 15.12 33.51 -2.27
N ARG A 523 14.66 34.44 -1.41
CA ARG A 523 13.40 35.19 -1.57
C ARG A 523 13.64 36.68 -1.30
N LYS A 524 13.32 37.55 -2.27
CA LYS A 524 13.26 39.00 -2.08
C LYS A 524 11.91 39.34 -1.45
N LEU A 525 11.92 39.71 -0.17
CA LEU A 525 10.74 40.01 0.63
C LEU A 525 10.66 41.50 0.92
N ARG A 526 9.70 42.22 0.32
CA ARG A 526 9.46 43.65 0.58
C ARG A 526 8.75 43.81 1.91
N GLN A 527 9.22 44.75 2.74
CA GLN A 527 8.68 45.00 4.08
C GLN A 527 7.93 46.33 4.14
N ASP A 528 6.62 46.28 4.29
CA ASP A 528 5.76 47.47 4.40
C ASP A 528 5.76 48.00 5.85
N VAL A 529 6.84 48.71 6.21
CA VAL A 529 7.02 49.33 7.52
C VAL A 529 5.89 50.34 7.82
N LYS A 530 5.35 51.01 6.80
CA LYS A 530 4.22 51.91 6.99
C LYS A 530 2.95 51.13 7.38
N ALA A 531 2.58 50.09 6.63
CA ALA A 531 1.43 49.26 6.98
C ALA A 531 1.57 48.59 8.35
N LEU A 532 2.79 48.22 8.76
CA LEU A 532 3.05 47.74 10.12
C LEU A 532 2.78 48.82 11.18
N ASN A 533 3.26 50.05 10.97
CA ASN A 533 2.99 51.16 11.89
C ASN A 533 1.49 51.50 11.94
N ASP A 534 0.82 51.57 10.77
CA ASP A 534 -0.64 51.78 10.63
C ASP A 534 -1.49 50.69 11.33
N VAL A 535 -0.90 49.53 11.62
CA VAL A 535 -1.51 48.43 12.41
C VAL A 535 -1.17 48.59 13.90
N LEU A 536 0.09 48.89 14.23
CA LEU A 536 0.55 49.04 15.61
C LEU A 536 -0.02 50.27 16.32
N GLU A 537 -0.29 51.37 15.61
CA GLU A 537 -0.95 52.58 16.12
C GLU A 537 -2.37 52.31 16.67
N LYS A 538 -2.98 51.17 16.31
CA LYS A 538 -4.31 50.75 16.78
C LYS A 538 -4.24 49.86 18.03
N SER A 539 -3.05 49.54 18.55
CA SER A 539 -2.88 48.73 19.76
C SER A 539 -2.71 49.61 21.00
N GLU A 540 -3.32 49.19 22.11
CA GLU A 540 -3.13 49.78 23.45
C GLU A 540 -1.70 49.60 23.99
N ASP A 541 -0.99 48.54 23.54
CA ASP A 541 0.43 48.32 23.81
C ASP A 541 1.16 47.88 22.53
N PRO A 542 1.60 48.84 21.69
CA PRO A 542 2.32 48.55 20.45
C PRO A 542 3.61 47.75 20.67
N LYS A 543 4.26 47.86 21.84
CA LYS A 543 5.51 47.15 22.14
C LYS A 543 5.25 45.68 22.45
N SER A 544 4.24 45.39 23.27
CA SER A 544 3.81 44.02 23.59
C SER A 544 3.19 43.34 22.37
N THR A 545 2.34 44.04 21.60
CA THR A 545 1.81 43.53 20.33
C THR A 545 2.91 43.17 19.35
N MET A 546 3.86 44.08 19.09
CA MET A 546 4.94 43.80 18.15
C MET A 546 5.89 42.69 18.64
N ALA A 547 6.11 42.59 19.95
CA ALA A 547 6.86 41.48 20.53
C ALA A 547 6.12 40.14 20.32
N LYS A 548 4.80 40.11 20.53
CA LYS A 548 3.93 38.94 20.29
C LYS A 548 3.84 38.58 18.80
N PHE A 549 3.84 39.54 17.88
CA PHE A 549 3.91 39.26 16.44
C PHE A 549 5.16 38.43 16.08
N MET A 550 6.32 38.74 16.68
CA MET A 550 7.56 38.00 16.45
C MET A 550 7.70 36.72 17.29
N GLY A 551 7.21 36.73 18.53
CA GLY A 551 7.51 35.72 19.55
C GLY A 551 8.76 36.00 20.40
N ARG A 552 9.32 37.23 20.32
CA ARG A 552 10.44 37.75 21.11
C ARG A 552 10.31 39.27 21.28
N THR A 553 11.04 39.89 22.20
CA THR A 553 11.21 41.36 22.20
C THR A 553 12.07 41.84 21.03
N SER A 554 12.03 43.13 20.69
CA SER A 554 12.88 43.72 19.63
C SER A 554 14.39 43.66 19.93
N ASN A 555 14.77 43.39 21.18
CA ASN A 555 16.14 43.10 21.62
C ASN A 555 16.45 41.60 21.71
N GLY A 556 15.53 40.75 21.25
CA GLY A 556 15.72 39.31 21.14
C GLY A 556 15.36 38.49 22.39
N GLU A 557 14.66 39.05 23.39
CA GLU A 557 14.34 38.31 24.62
C GLU A 557 13.12 37.38 24.44
N ILE A 558 13.17 36.19 25.03
CA ILE A 558 12.12 35.16 24.98
C ILE A 558 10.86 35.61 25.73
N LEU A 559 9.66 35.38 25.18
CA LEU A 559 8.39 35.76 25.82
C LEU A 559 7.90 34.77 26.88
N VAL A 560 8.26 33.49 26.76
CA VAL A 560 7.90 32.46 27.75
C VAL A 560 8.57 32.76 29.08
N GLU A 561 7.83 32.60 30.17
CA GLU A 561 8.34 32.63 31.54
C GLU A 561 8.61 31.18 31.99
N ASP A 562 9.90 30.85 32.10
CA ASP A 562 10.40 29.58 32.62
C ASP A 562 11.73 29.85 33.33
N GLU A 563 11.79 29.56 34.62
CA GLU A 563 12.96 29.82 35.48
C GLU A 563 14.18 28.96 35.11
N THR A 564 14.01 27.92 34.30
CA THR A 564 15.12 27.10 33.79
C THR A 564 15.92 27.79 32.67
N ILE A 565 15.36 28.82 32.01
CA ILE A 565 16.00 29.53 30.89
C ILE A 565 17.08 30.48 31.40
N LYS A 566 18.34 30.00 31.41
CA LYS A 566 19.51 30.75 31.89
C LYS A 566 19.88 31.95 31.01
N ASP A 567 19.78 31.83 29.69
CA ASP A 567 19.95 32.95 28.75
C ASP A 567 18.63 33.30 28.06
N ARG A 568 17.95 34.33 28.58
CA ARG A 568 16.72 34.87 27.97
C ARG A 568 16.92 35.51 26.58
N LYS A 569 18.16 35.71 26.11
CA LYS A 569 18.53 36.15 24.75
C LYS A 569 19.12 35.03 23.87
N GLY A 570 19.29 33.84 24.44
CA GLY A 570 19.69 32.61 23.78
C GLY A 570 18.52 31.94 23.07
N ASN A 571 18.64 30.66 22.73
CA ASN A 571 17.60 29.92 22.00
C ASN A 571 17.18 28.57 22.61
N ASP A 572 17.83 28.12 23.69
CA ASP A 572 17.63 26.80 24.29
C ASP A 572 16.40 26.77 25.22
N PHE A 573 15.21 26.73 24.60
CA PHE A 573 13.92 26.62 25.28
C PHE A 573 12.88 25.96 24.37
N ASN A 574 11.75 25.53 24.92
CA ASN A 574 10.58 25.06 24.17
C ASN A 574 9.27 25.67 24.74
N TYR A 575 8.12 25.39 24.11
CA TYR A 575 6.83 25.94 24.51
C TYR A 575 6.04 25.07 25.51
N SER A 576 6.67 24.10 26.20
CA SER A 576 5.98 23.20 27.14
C SER A 576 5.34 23.93 28.33
N LYS A 577 5.90 25.07 28.75
CA LYS A 577 5.31 25.96 29.77
C LYS A 577 4.24 26.91 29.24
N ASP A 578 4.08 27.01 27.91
CA ASP A 578 3.06 27.83 27.26
C ASP A 578 2.20 27.01 26.27
N PRO A 579 1.50 25.95 26.74
CA PRO A 579 0.72 25.04 25.89
C PRO A 579 -0.57 25.69 25.35
N GLN A 580 -0.96 26.86 25.88
CA GLN A 580 -2.14 27.63 25.44
C GLN A 580 -1.78 28.86 24.59
N GLY A 581 -0.50 29.17 24.37
CA GLY A 581 -0.09 30.35 23.59
C GLY A 581 -0.41 31.69 24.25
N ARG A 582 -0.43 31.75 25.59
CA ARG A 582 -0.68 32.98 26.35
C ARG A 582 0.52 33.91 26.32
N ALA A 583 1.73 33.37 26.49
CA ALA A 583 2.97 34.14 26.50
C ALA A 583 3.49 34.39 25.07
N CYS A 584 3.52 33.34 24.24
CA CYS A 584 3.94 33.39 22.84
C CYS A 584 2.82 32.79 21.96
N PRO A 585 1.91 33.61 21.40
CA PRO A 585 0.79 33.16 20.57
C PRO A 585 1.16 32.16 19.47
N PHE A 586 0.23 31.28 19.11
CA PHE A 586 0.41 30.31 18.01
C PHE A 586 0.60 30.97 16.63
N GLN A 587 0.24 32.26 16.50
CA GLN A 587 0.48 33.07 15.32
C GLN A 587 1.88 33.72 15.30
N SER A 588 2.62 33.74 16.42
CA SER A 588 3.94 34.38 16.51
C SER A 588 4.93 33.80 15.49
N HIS A 589 5.63 34.67 14.77
CA HIS A 589 6.52 34.30 13.66
C HIS A 589 7.49 33.16 14.01
N MET A 590 8.22 33.29 15.12
CA MET A 590 9.16 32.26 15.56
C MET A 590 8.48 30.94 15.96
N ARG A 591 7.27 30.98 16.53
CA ARG A 591 6.53 29.77 16.96
C ARG A 591 5.90 29.02 15.78
N ARG A 592 5.53 29.73 14.71
CA ARG A 592 5.14 29.10 13.43
C ARG A 592 6.33 28.57 12.66
N ALA A 593 7.43 29.32 12.59
CA ALA A 593 8.64 28.91 11.87
C ALA A 593 9.39 27.74 12.54
N ASN A 594 9.34 27.64 13.87
CA ASN A 594 9.88 26.53 14.64
C ASN A 594 8.96 26.27 15.86
N PRO A 595 8.06 25.27 15.80
CA PRO A 595 7.15 24.95 16.90
C PRO A 595 7.82 24.21 18.08
N ARG A 596 9.08 23.78 17.97
CA ARG A 596 9.96 23.19 19.02
C ARG A 596 9.49 21.93 19.77
N GLY A 597 8.20 21.63 19.78
CA GLY A 597 7.62 20.44 20.39
C GLY A 597 7.45 19.29 19.41
N SER A 598 7.26 18.09 19.94
CA SER A 598 6.85 16.93 19.15
C SER A 598 5.42 17.09 18.62
N ARG A 599 5.20 16.58 17.42
CA ARG A 599 3.89 16.40 16.81
C ARG A 599 3.78 14.94 16.42
N ASP A 600 2.66 14.30 16.70
CA ASP A 600 2.51 12.84 16.54
C ASP A 600 2.77 12.36 15.10
N ASP A 601 2.67 13.28 14.13
CA ASP A 601 2.96 13.06 12.73
C ASP A 601 4.38 13.45 12.26
N ILE A 602 5.09 14.31 12.99
CA ILE A 602 6.37 14.91 12.58
C ILE A 602 7.50 14.32 13.42
N LEU A 603 8.38 13.53 12.77
CA LEU A 603 9.48 12.81 13.41
C LEU A 603 10.56 13.75 13.98
N THR A 604 10.82 14.85 13.26
CA THR A 604 11.83 15.85 13.62
C THR A 604 11.35 17.21 13.11
N VAL A 605 11.45 18.26 13.93
CA VAL A 605 11.05 19.61 13.52
C VAL A 605 12.07 20.14 12.50
N PRO A 606 11.65 20.57 11.30
CA PRO A 606 12.57 21.05 10.26
C PRO A 606 13.38 22.27 10.72
N ARG A 607 14.63 22.31 10.29
CA ARG A 607 15.63 23.35 10.65
C ARG A 607 16.24 23.92 9.37
N ILE A 608 16.60 25.20 9.37
CA ILE A 608 17.24 25.88 8.22
C ILE A 608 18.31 26.86 8.70
N MET A 609 19.42 26.96 7.98
CA MET A 609 20.53 27.87 8.34
C MET A 609 20.39 29.20 7.61
N ARG A 610 19.92 30.25 8.30
CA ARG A 610 19.54 31.54 7.68
C ARG A 610 20.73 32.49 7.59
N ARG A 611 20.90 33.16 6.44
CA ARG A 611 21.97 34.14 6.14
C ARG A 611 21.46 35.42 5.46
N GLY A 612 20.20 35.78 5.70
CA GLY A 612 19.56 36.93 5.09
C GLY A 612 20.22 38.28 5.39
N MET A 613 19.91 39.27 4.55
CA MET A 613 20.40 40.66 4.67
C MET A 613 19.35 41.66 4.16
N SER A 614 19.26 42.84 4.78
CA SER A 614 18.29 43.85 4.38
C SER A 614 18.69 44.56 3.08
N TYR A 615 17.71 45.10 2.36
CA TYR A 615 17.90 45.98 1.22
C TYR A 615 17.03 47.24 1.36
N GLY A 616 17.41 48.31 0.67
CA GLY A 616 16.77 49.63 0.76
C GLY A 616 17.15 50.41 2.01
N PRO A 617 16.97 51.74 2.00
CA PRO A 617 17.31 52.61 3.12
C PRO A 617 16.36 52.43 4.33
N PRO A 618 16.82 52.72 5.56
CA PRO A 618 15.97 52.75 6.75
C PRO A 618 14.75 53.67 6.57
N PHE A 619 13.61 53.25 7.10
CA PHE A 619 12.32 53.91 6.90
C PHE A 619 12.35 55.39 7.31
N GLU A 620 12.97 55.71 8.44
CA GLU A 620 13.05 57.05 9.03
C GLU A 620 13.86 58.04 8.17
N LYS A 621 14.68 57.54 7.23
CA LYS A 621 15.50 58.35 6.33
C LYS A 621 14.86 58.55 4.95
N SER A 622 13.96 57.66 4.53
CA SER A 622 13.35 57.68 3.20
C SER A 622 12.05 56.85 3.19
N PRO A 623 10.92 57.36 3.73
CA PRO A 623 9.69 56.57 3.95
C PRO A 623 9.11 55.90 2.69
N GLU A 624 9.22 56.57 1.54
CA GLU A 624 8.65 56.09 0.26
C GLU A 624 9.54 55.07 -0.50
N ALA A 625 10.78 54.85 -0.05
CA ALA A 625 11.72 53.95 -0.74
C ALA A 625 11.29 52.48 -0.69
N GLU A 626 11.64 51.69 -1.72
CA GLU A 626 11.53 50.23 -1.63
C GLU A 626 12.55 49.69 -0.63
N ARG A 627 12.11 48.82 0.28
CA ARG A 627 12.97 48.19 1.30
C ARG A 627 12.46 46.82 1.71
N GLY A 628 13.35 46.01 2.26
CA GLY A 628 12.96 44.73 2.82
C GLY A 628 14.14 43.83 3.16
N LEU A 629 13.92 42.51 3.05
CA LEU A 629 14.85 41.46 3.39
C LEU A 629 15.09 40.55 2.17
N PHE A 630 16.36 40.34 1.82
CA PHE A 630 16.73 39.12 1.11
C PHE A 630 16.78 37.99 2.11
N PHE A 631 15.72 37.18 2.14
CA PHE A 631 15.72 35.92 2.87
C PHE A 631 16.61 34.95 2.10
N MET A 632 17.63 34.44 2.78
CA MET A 632 18.56 33.44 2.26
C MET A 632 18.70 32.35 3.33
N ALA A 633 18.48 31.09 2.95
CA ALA A 633 18.53 29.96 3.86
C ALA A 633 19.18 28.73 3.20
N TYR A 634 20.03 28.03 3.95
CA TYR A 634 20.71 26.81 3.52
C TYR A 634 20.11 25.57 4.21
N ASN A 635 19.96 24.48 3.46
CA ASN A 635 19.37 23.21 3.91
C ASN A 635 19.72 22.04 2.95
N ALA A 636 19.61 20.80 3.42
CA ALA A 636 19.86 19.61 2.60
C ALA A 636 18.64 19.15 1.77
N SER A 637 17.42 19.31 2.30
CA SER A 637 16.14 18.94 1.66
C SER A 637 15.24 20.17 1.59
N ILE A 638 14.89 20.65 0.40
CA ILE A 638 14.09 21.89 0.26
C ILE A 638 12.63 21.59 0.61
N ALA A 639 12.06 20.52 0.04
CA ALA A 639 10.67 20.11 0.24
C ALA A 639 10.34 19.74 1.70
N GLU A 640 11.30 19.21 2.45
CA GLU A 640 11.07 18.75 3.84
C GLU A 640 11.46 19.79 4.90
N GLN A 641 12.23 20.82 4.53
CA GLN A 641 12.68 21.85 5.46
C GLN A 641 12.09 23.22 5.14
N PHE A 642 12.50 23.85 4.03
CA PHE A 642 12.04 25.19 3.70
C PHE A 642 10.55 25.23 3.31
N GLU A 643 10.07 24.32 2.46
CA GLU A 643 8.68 24.39 1.98
C GLU A 643 7.68 24.15 3.11
N VAL A 644 7.97 23.23 4.04
CA VAL A 644 7.16 22.98 5.24
C VAL A 644 7.05 24.24 6.10
N ILE A 645 8.18 24.88 6.41
CA ILE A 645 8.22 26.11 7.21
C ILE A 645 7.48 27.26 6.51
N GLN A 646 7.63 27.40 5.19
CA GLN A 646 6.95 28.45 4.42
C GLN A 646 5.43 28.20 4.33
N ALA A 647 4.98 26.94 4.21
CA ALA A 647 3.57 26.56 4.23
C ALA A 647 2.90 26.83 5.59
N TRP A 648 3.63 26.66 6.69
CA TRP A 648 3.18 27.07 8.03
C TRP A 648 3.03 28.60 8.12
N LEU A 649 4.03 29.36 7.69
CA LEU A 649 4.02 30.82 7.76
C LEU A 649 2.90 31.44 6.91
N SER A 650 2.71 30.97 5.68
CA SER A 650 1.65 31.47 4.77
C SER A 650 0.23 31.07 5.21
N GLY A 651 0.09 30.03 6.04
CA GLY A 651 -1.19 29.44 6.42
C GLY A 651 -1.77 28.50 5.39
N SER A 652 -0.91 27.80 4.63
CA SER A 652 -1.31 26.65 3.79
C SER A 652 -1.29 25.32 4.55
N ASN A 653 -0.70 25.28 5.75
CA ASN A 653 -0.78 24.15 6.67
C ASN A 653 -0.68 24.67 8.12
N SER A 654 -1.17 23.91 9.10
CA SER A 654 -0.97 24.21 10.52
C SER A 654 0.41 23.76 11.00
N SER A 655 1.05 24.54 11.87
CA SER A 655 2.28 24.17 12.58
C SER A 655 2.03 23.29 13.81
N ASP A 656 0.85 23.37 14.43
CA ASP A 656 0.49 22.65 15.67
C ASP A 656 -0.76 21.78 15.47
N ARG A 657 -0.88 20.65 16.20
CA ARG A 657 -2.02 19.71 16.10
C ARG A 657 -3.32 20.25 16.72
N ASN A 658 -3.21 21.23 17.59
CA ASN A 658 -4.32 21.86 18.31
C ASN A 658 -4.87 23.12 17.60
N THR A 659 -4.18 23.60 16.57
CA THR A 659 -4.54 24.81 15.81
C THR A 659 -4.93 24.50 14.36
N TYR A 660 -5.48 25.50 13.69
CA TYR A 660 -5.85 25.46 12.27
C TYR A 660 -4.91 26.33 11.42
N SER A 661 -4.79 26.01 10.14
CA SER A 661 -3.87 26.61 9.17
C SER A 661 -4.01 28.14 9.07
N ALA A 662 -5.25 28.63 9.11
CA ALA A 662 -5.59 30.05 8.99
C ALA A 662 -5.22 30.93 10.21
N LEU A 663 -4.72 30.37 11.32
CA LEU A 663 -3.98 31.13 12.34
C LEU A 663 -2.60 31.57 11.81
N ARG A 664 -2.62 32.43 10.80
CA ARG A 664 -1.46 32.84 9.98
C ARG A 664 -0.42 33.66 10.76
N ASP A 665 0.77 33.69 10.19
CA ASP A 665 1.84 34.62 10.56
C ASP A 665 1.41 36.09 10.29
N PRO A 666 1.67 37.06 11.20
CA PRO A 666 1.23 38.44 11.02
C PRO A 666 1.99 39.22 9.93
N PHE A 667 3.13 38.71 9.45
CA PHE A 667 3.96 39.36 8.44
C PHE A 667 3.74 38.74 7.05
N LEU A 668 3.81 37.41 6.97
CA LEU A 668 3.80 36.59 5.75
C LEU A 668 2.43 35.94 5.46
N GLY A 669 1.48 36.02 6.38
CA GLY A 669 0.13 35.48 6.23
C GLY A 669 -0.58 36.06 5.01
N VAL A 670 -1.01 35.19 4.10
CA VAL A 670 -1.80 35.60 2.94
C VAL A 670 -3.27 35.72 3.34
N PRO A 671 -3.94 36.87 3.17
CA PRO A 671 -5.38 37.01 3.43
C PRO A 671 -6.19 35.98 2.62
N GLN A 672 -7.29 35.49 3.19
CA GLN A 672 -8.16 34.51 2.53
C GLN A 672 -9.60 35.02 2.48
N GLU A 673 -10.32 34.70 1.40
CA GLU A 673 -11.69 35.16 1.19
C GLU A 673 -12.63 34.49 2.21
N GLY A 674 -13.46 35.30 2.87
CA GLY A 674 -14.39 34.85 3.92
C GLY A 674 -13.78 34.70 5.33
N ASP A 675 -12.48 34.93 5.52
CA ASP A 675 -11.77 34.71 6.78
C ASP A 675 -11.13 36.02 7.31
N PRO A 676 -11.49 36.52 8.51
CA PRO A 676 -11.00 37.81 9.01
C PRO A 676 -9.49 37.79 9.27
N HIS A 677 -8.74 38.66 8.59
CA HIS A 677 -7.29 38.71 8.69
C HIS A 677 -6.81 39.35 10.00
N ARG A 678 -6.75 38.55 11.07
CA ARG A 678 -6.46 38.98 12.45
C ARG A 678 -5.27 38.27 13.06
N PHE A 679 -4.63 38.95 14.01
CA PHE A 679 -3.69 38.36 14.97
C PHE A 679 -4.32 38.35 16.36
N VAL A 680 -4.51 37.18 16.96
CA VAL A 680 -5.17 36.95 18.25
C VAL A 680 -4.13 36.62 19.33
N PHE A 681 -4.29 37.19 20.53
CA PHE A 681 -3.40 36.97 21.67
C PHE A 681 -4.09 37.25 23.01
N TYR A 682 -3.53 36.72 24.10
CA TYR A 682 -3.97 37.05 25.46
C TYR A 682 -3.18 38.24 26.01
N ASP A 683 -3.85 39.16 26.72
CA ASP A 683 -3.20 40.28 27.40
C ASP A 683 -2.59 39.88 28.76
N LYS A 684 -2.11 40.87 29.52
CA LYS A 684 -1.49 40.66 30.85
C LYS A 684 -2.49 40.23 31.95
N ASN A 685 -3.79 40.42 31.72
CA ASN A 685 -4.87 39.99 32.60
C ASN A 685 -5.39 38.59 32.22
N GLY A 686 -5.00 38.09 31.03
CA GLY A 686 -5.50 36.85 30.44
C GLY A 686 -6.73 37.04 29.56
N GLU A 687 -7.13 38.27 29.23
CA GLU A 687 -8.22 38.54 28.30
C GLU A 687 -7.78 38.33 26.85
N GLU A 688 -8.64 37.75 26.01
CA GLU A 688 -8.38 37.62 24.58
C GLU A 688 -8.52 38.98 23.88
N LYS A 689 -7.51 39.36 23.11
CA LYS A 689 -7.45 40.56 22.27
C LYS A 689 -7.12 40.16 20.84
N PHE A 690 -7.51 40.99 19.88
CA PHE A 690 -7.12 40.82 18.48
C PHE A 690 -6.66 42.16 17.89
N VAL A 691 -5.83 42.07 16.85
CA VAL A 691 -5.42 43.18 16.01
C VAL A 691 -5.77 42.85 14.55
N GLU A 692 -6.45 43.78 13.89
CA GLU A 692 -6.77 43.71 12.46
C GLU A 692 -5.50 43.93 11.62
N LEU A 693 -5.16 42.98 10.77
CA LEU A 693 -4.11 43.10 9.76
C LEU A 693 -4.71 43.68 8.46
N PRO A 694 -3.90 44.10 7.46
CA PRO A 694 -4.46 44.61 6.21
C PRO A 694 -5.30 43.51 5.52
N PRO A 695 -6.57 43.77 5.17
CA PRO A 695 -7.48 42.73 4.70
C PRO A 695 -7.18 42.27 3.26
N ASP A 696 -6.47 43.10 2.49
CA ASP A 696 -6.14 42.89 1.09
C ASP A 696 -4.73 42.35 0.86
N LYS A 697 -3.76 42.60 1.75
CA LYS A 697 -2.35 42.25 1.52
C LYS A 697 -1.60 41.78 2.79
N PRO A 698 -0.56 40.92 2.66
CA PRO A 698 0.40 40.71 3.73
C PRO A 698 1.23 41.97 4.01
N ILE A 699 1.76 42.12 5.24
CA ILE A 699 2.70 43.19 5.60
C ILE A 699 4.08 42.97 4.94
N VAL A 700 4.41 41.72 4.61
CA VAL A 700 5.61 41.33 3.86
C VAL A 700 5.20 40.65 2.55
N LYS A 701 5.48 41.32 1.43
CA LYS A 701 5.18 40.80 0.08
C LYS A 701 6.40 40.05 -0.48
N LEU A 702 6.17 38.89 -1.08
CA LEU A 702 7.16 38.26 -1.96
C LEU A 702 7.25 39.05 -3.28
N GLU A 703 8.42 39.59 -3.58
CA GLU A 703 8.68 40.22 -4.88
C GLU A 703 9.18 39.20 -5.91
N TRP A 704 10.03 38.25 -5.51
CA TRP A 704 10.39 37.05 -6.28
C TRP A 704 11.22 36.07 -5.43
N GLY A 705 11.37 34.83 -5.88
CA GLY A 705 12.33 33.89 -5.28
C GLY A 705 12.75 32.73 -6.19
N LEU A 706 13.84 32.06 -5.83
CA LEU A 706 14.43 30.93 -6.55
C LEU A 706 15.11 29.93 -5.60
N TYR A 707 15.45 28.75 -6.13
CA TYR A 707 16.31 27.76 -5.49
C TYR A 707 17.63 27.65 -6.25
N ALA A 708 18.73 27.45 -5.53
CA ALA A 708 20.05 27.20 -6.09
C ALA A 708 20.74 26.01 -5.39
N PHE A 709 21.45 25.19 -6.16
CA PHE A 709 22.41 24.20 -5.66
C PHE A 709 23.75 24.90 -5.45
N VAL A 710 24.33 24.75 -4.26
CA VAL A 710 25.58 25.40 -3.84
C VAL A 710 26.66 24.32 -3.72
N PRO A 711 27.53 24.16 -4.74
CA PRO A 711 28.54 23.12 -4.76
C PRO A 711 29.63 23.34 -3.72
N SER A 712 30.16 22.24 -3.17
CA SER A 712 31.41 22.24 -2.41
C SER A 712 32.61 22.66 -3.25
N ILE A 713 33.72 22.94 -2.59
CA ILE A 713 34.96 23.42 -3.21
C ILE A 713 35.58 22.38 -4.15
N LYS A 714 35.39 21.07 -3.89
CA LYS A 714 35.74 20.00 -4.82
C LYS A 714 34.70 19.86 -5.94
N ALA A 715 33.40 19.94 -5.63
CA ALA A 715 32.32 19.87 -6.63
C ALA A 715 32.45 20.95 -7.73
N ILE A 716 32.96 22.14 -7.40
CA ILE A 716 33.29 23.20 -8.37
C ILE A 716 34.28 22.74 -9.44
N ALA A 717 35.24 21.87 -9.11
CA ALA A 717 36.18 21.32 -10.07
C ALA A 717 35.52 20.26 -10.97
N GLU A 718 34.70 19.37 -10.40
CA GLU A 718 33.96 18.36 -11.17
C GLU A 718 32.97 19.00 -12.16
N LEU A 719 32.23 20.03 -11.73
CA LEU A 719 31.31 20.80 -12.58
C LEU A 719 32.01 21.47 -13.78
N LYS A 720 33.27 21.89 -13.60
CA LYS A 720 34.08 22.53 -14.65
C LYS A 720 34.50 21.50 -15.70
N ASP A 721 34.92 20.32 -15.26
CA ASP A 721 35.33 19.22 -16.16
C ASP A 721 34.11 18.66 -16.93
N ILE A 722 32.95 18.52 -16.27
CA ILE A 722 31.66 18.19 -16.89
C ILE A 722 31.32 19.17 -18.03
N ALA A 723 31.50 20.47 -17.78
CA ALA A 723 31.16 21.52 -18.74
C ALA A 723 32.06 21.52 -19.99
N ASP A 724 33.34 21.11 -19.87
CA ASP A 724 34.26 20.92 -20.99
C ASP A 724 33.95 19.67 -21.84
N VAL A 725 33.31 18.65 -21.25
CA VAL A 725 32.90 17.42 -21.95
C VAL A 725 31.58 17.63 -22.69
N ALA A 726 30.60 18.28 -22.08
CA ALA A 726 29.25 18.40 -22.61
C ALA A 726 29.10 19.27 -23.88
N ALA A 727 30.09 20.11 -24.17
CA ALA A 727 30.10 21.02 -25.32
C ALA A 727 30.16 20.33 -26.72
N ARG A 728 29.83 19.04 -26.82
CA ARG A 728 30.32 18.16 -27.91
C ARG A 728 29.28 17.29 -28.67
N THR A 729 28.00 17.15 -28.26
CA THR A 729 27.02 16.21 -28.92
C THR A 729 25.52 16.39 -28.54
N LYS A 730 24.53 16.23 -29.47
CA LYS A 730 23.17 15.60 -29.26
C LYS A 730 22.14 15.64 -30.44
N GLU A 731 21.21 14.66 -30.45
CA GLU A 731 19.82 14.58 -31.05
C GLU A 731 19.06 13.35 -30.42
N GLY A 732 17.91 12.74 -30.79
CA GLY A 732 16.81 12.83 -31.81
C GLY A 732 16.31 11.39 -32.15
N ALA A 733 15.06 10.96 -32.49
CA ALA A 733 13.65 11.47 -32.48
C ALA A 733 12.64 10.25 -32.49
N ASP A 734 11.30 10.42 -32.67
CA ASP A 734 10.25 9.45 -32.20
C ASP A 734 9.13 8.96 -33.21
N GLY A 735 8.37 7.88 -32.86
CA GLY A 735 6.95 7.60 -33.26
C GLY A 735 6.62 6.42 -34.24
N HIS A 736 5.38 5.89 -34.42
CA HIS A 736 4.14 5.87 -33.59
C HIS A 736 2.95 4.97 -34.13
N HIS A 737 2.19 4.29 -33.22
CA HIS A 737 0.73 3.93 -33.24
C HIS A 737 0.00 2.93 -34.23
N ARG A 738 -1.28 2.58 -33.89
CA ARG A 738 -2.16 1.48 -34.42
C ARG A 738 -3.68 1.80 -34.22
N LYS A 739 -4.66 1.13 -34.90
CA LYS A 739 -6.13 1.32 -34.70
C LYS A 739 -7.04 0.05 -34.88
N THR A 740 -8.36 0.19 -34.63
CA THR A 740 -9.43 -0.85 -34.41
C THR A 740 -10.83 -0.31 -34.87
N LYS A 741 -12.06 -0.89 -34.70
CA LYS A 741 -12.62 -1.98 -33.84
C LYS A 741 -14.03 -2.56 -34.30
N GLU A 742 -14.37 -2.70 -35.60
CA GLU A 742 -15.77 -2.94 -36.13
C GLU A 742 -16.45 -4.32 -35.78
N ASP A 743 -15.74 -5.22 -35.09
CA ASP A 743 -16.17 -6.57 -34.69
C ASP A 743 -17.09 -6.61 -33.44
N GLN A 744 -18.41 -6.35 -33.52
CA GLN A 744 -19.20 -6.18 -32.26
C GLN A 744 -20.54 -6.92 -32.00
N ARG A 745 -21.32 -7.48 -32.96
CA ARG A 745 -22.62 -8.14 -32.59
C ARG A 745 -22.98 -9.51 -33.17
N SER A 746 -22.85 -9.78 -34.47
CA SER A 746 -22.89 -11.18 -35.00
C SER A 746 -21.80 -12.02 -34.34
N ILE A 747 -20.66 -11.34 -34.17
CA ILE A 747 -19.61 -11.62 -33.22
C ILE A 747 -20.10 -12.22 -31.91
N GLN A 748 -21.18 -11.80 -31.23
CA GLN A 748 -21.39 -12.09 -29.80
C GLN A 748 -21.38 -13.58 -29.38
N ARG A 749 -21.98 -14.53 -30.12
CA ARG A 749 -21.77 -15.98 -29.87
C ARG A 749 -20.39 -16.43 -30.31
N ALA A 750 -20.03 -16.01 -31.52
CA ALA A 750 -18.68 -16.14 -32.05
C ALA A 750 -17.60 -15.40 -31.22
N VAL A 751 -17.91 -14.73 -30.08
CA VAL A 751 -16.99 -14.00 -29.20
C VAL A 751 -16.84 -14.66 -27.86
N LEU A 752 -17.71 -15.59 -27.47
CA LEU A 752 -17.31 -16.60 -26.50
C LEU A 752 -16.29 -17.50 -27.21
N ALA A 753 -16.63 -18.00 -28.40
CA ALA A 753 -15.70 -18.74 -29.26
C ALA A 753 -14.45 -17.93 -29.68
N ARG A 754 -14.55 -16.64 -30.04
CA ARG A 754 -13.38 -15.80 -30.43
C ARG A 754 -12.62 -15.20 -29.26
N LYS A 755 -13.20 -14.86 -28.11
CA LYS A 755 -12.38 -14.56 -26.91
C LYS A 755 -11.61 -15.79 -26.49
N GLY A 756 -12.25 -16.96 -26.51
CA GLY A 756 -11.56 -18.23 -26.35
C GLY A 756 -10.46 -18.41 -27.39
N ALA A 757 -10.73 -18.24 -28.69
CA ALA A 757 -9.73 -18.36 -29.75
C ALA A 757 -8.61 -17.30 -29.68
N GLU A 758 -8.88 -16.07 -29.23
CA GLU A 758 -7.90 -15.01 -29.00
C GLU A 758 -7.03 -15.33 -27.78
N VAL A 759 -7.59 -15.94 -26.73
CA VAL A 759 -6.84 -16.50 -25.60
C VAL A 759 -5.99 -17.70 -26.07
N ILE A 760 -6.56 -18.66 -26.80
CA ILE A 760 -5.85 -19.82 -27.37
C ILE A 760 -4.73 -19.37 -28.32
N ALA A 761 -4.95 -18.32 -29.12
CA ALA A 761 -3.94 -17.71 -29.97
C ALA A 761 -2.84 -17.03 -29.15
N LYS A 762 -3.18 -16.26 -28.10
CA LYS A 762 -2.20 -15.70 -27.14
C LYS A 762 -1.38 -16.79 -26.46
N LEU A 763 -2.00 -17.93 -26.10
CA LEU A 763 -1.34 -19.08 -25.50
C LEU A 763 -0.39 -19.79 -26.50
N ARG A 764 -0.80 -19.96 -27.76
CA ARG A 764 0.08 -20.48 -28.83
C ARG A 764 1.22 -19.53 -29.20
N LEU A 765 0.98 -18.22 -29.18
CA LEU A 765 2.03 -17.21 -29.35
C LEU A 765 2.99 -17.22 -28.16
N ALA A 766 2.49 -17.42 -26.93
CA ALA A 766 3.33 -17.61 -25.75
C ALA A 766 4.20 -18.87 -25.87
N GLU A 767 3.67 -19.97 -26.41
CA GLU A 767 4.44 -21.19 -26.72
C GLU A 767 5.56 -20.90 -27.74
N GLN A 768 5.25 -20.19 -28.82
CA GLN A 768 6.21 -19.81 -29.86
C GLN A 768 7.33 -18.85 -29.40
N TYR A 769 7.00 -17.87 -28.54
CA TYR A 769 7.94 -16.82 -28.12
C TYR A 769 8.58 -17.02 -26.74
N LYS A 770 8.02 -17.89 -25.89
CA LYS A 770 8.50 -18.16 -24.51
C LYS A 770 8.65 -19.64 -24.16
N GLY A 771 8.33 -20.55 -25.08
CA GLY A 771 8.55 -21.99 -24.91
C GLY A 771 7.41 -22.74 -24.22
N PHE A 772 7.55 -24.07 -24.23
CA PHE A 772 6.52 -25.04 -23.82
C PHE A 772 6.08 -24.88 -22.36
N ASP A 773 7.02 -24.79 -21.41
CA ASP A 773 6.71 -24.77 -19.98
C ASP A 773 5.96 -23.50 -19.57
N PHE A 774 6.35 -22.34 -20.13
CA PHE A 774 5.62 -21.09 -19.92
C PHE A 774 4.19 -21.20 -20.45
N ALA A 775 4.01 -21.75 -21.67
CA ALA A 775 2.68 -21.96 -22.22
C ALA A 775 1.85 -22.95 -21.37
N ALA A 776 2.44 -24.02 -20.85
CA ALA A 776 1.77 -24.97 -19.97
C ALA A 776 1.27 -24.31 -18.67
N GLU A 777 2.05 -23.39 -18.07
CA GLU A 777 1.59 -22.58 -16.93
C GLU A 777 0.44 -21.64 -17.32
N GLN A 778 0.54 -20.94 -18.45
CA GLN A 778 -0.53 -20.02 -18.88
C GLN A 778 -1.83 -20.78 -19.21
N TRP A 779 -1.75 -21.98 -19.78
CA TRP A 779 -2.90 -22.89 -19.91
C TRP A 779 -3.45 -23.29 -18.53
N LYS A 780 -2.60 -23.68 -17.58
CA LYS A 780 -3.01 -24.01 -16.20
C LYS A 780 -3.77 -22.87 -15.54
N ILE A 781 -3.28 -21.62 -15.67
CA ILE A 781 -3.93 -20.42 -15.17
C ILE A 781 -5.33 -20.26 -15.77
N VAL A 782 -5.44 -20.33 -17.10
CA VAL A 782 -6.71 -20.14 -17.82
C VAL A 782 -7.77 -21.19 -17.47
N LEU A 783 -7.34 -22.43 -17.14
CA LEU A 783 -8.25 -23.53 -16.84
C LEU A 783 -8.58 -23.68 -15.34
N GLU A 784 -7.68 -23.31 -14.42
CA GLU A 784 -7.82 -23.64 -13.00
C GLU A 784 -7.86 -22.43 -12.03
N ASP A 785 -7.44 -21.23 -12.45
CA ASP A 785 -7.47 -20.05 -11.57
C ASP A 785 -8.90 -19.70 -11.11
N PHE A 786 -9.05 -19.40 -9.82
CA PHE A 786 -10.35 -19.11 -9.20
C PHE A 786 -11.06 -17.90 -9.82
N TYR A 787 -10.33 -16.82 -10.15
CA TYR A 787 -10.93 -15.66 -10.80
C TYR A 787 -11.14 -15.90 -12.29
N ALA A 788 -10.30 -16.67 -12.99
CA ALA A 788 -10.53 -17.07 -14.38
C ALA A 788 -11.85 -17.85 -14.52
N ARG A 789 -12.18 -18.70 -13.55
CA ARG A 789 -13.48 -19.39 -13.46
C ARG A 789 -14.63 -18.42 -13.14
N MET A 790 -14.52 -17.63 -12.07
CA MET A 790 -15.56 -16.66 -11.67
C MET A 790 -15.80 -15.51 -12.67
N SER A 791 -14.81 -15.18 -13.51
CA SER A 791 -14.92 -14.21 -14.61
C SER A 791 -15.32 -14.84 -15.95
N ARG A 792 -15.64 -16.14 -15.97
CA ARG A 792 -16.03 -16.91 -17.17
C ARG A 792 -14.95 -16.96 -18.26
N THR A 793 -13.69 -16.74 -17.89
CA THR A 793 -12.53 -16.85 -18.79
C THR A 793 -12.25 -18.31 -19.17
N SER A 794 -12.46 -19.26 -18.23
CA SER A 794 -12.40 -20.70 -18.55
C SER A 794 -13.58 -21.13 -19.43
N GLU A 795 -14.80 -20.66 -19.13
CA GLU A 795 -16.04 -20.93 -19.90
C GLU A 795 -15.87 -20.59 -21.39
N VAL A 796 -15.31 -19.43 -21.74
CA VAL A 796 -15.10 -19.03 -23.15
C VAL A 796 -14.02 -19.85 -23.86
N VAL A 797 -13.00 -20.34 -23.14
CA VAL A 797 -11.97 -21.22 -23.72
C VAL A 797 -12.53 -22.62 -23.95
N TRP A 798 -13.33 -23.16 -23.01
CA TRP A 798 -14.05 -24.41 -23.22
C TRP A 798 -15.05 -24.32 -24.37
N ALA A 799 -15.80 -23.22 -24.48
CA ALA A 799 -16.68 -22.96 -25.62
C ALA A 799 -15.88 -22.94 -26.94
N ALA A 800 -14.73 -22.26 -27.01
CA ALA A 800 -13.90 -22.25 -28.21
C ALA A 800 -13.38 -23.64 -28.60
N ILE A 801 -13.03 -24.50 -27.64
CA ILE A 801 -12.59 -25.88 -27.94
C ILE A 801 -13.76 -26.73 -28.46
N ARG A 802 -14.97 -26.58 -27.91
CA ARG A 802 -16.19 -27.24 -28.45
C ARG A 802 -16.50 -26.77 -29.88
N GLU A 803 -16.68 -25.46 -30.06
CA GLU A 803 -17.17 -24.85 -31.32
C GLU A 803 -16.13 -24.84 -32.46
N LEU A 804 -14.85 -24.60 -32.16
CA LEU A 804 -13.81 -24.35 -33.18
C LEU A 804 -12.77 -25.47 -33.29
N HIS A 805 -12.72 -26.39 -32.33
CA HIS A 805 -11.78 -27.51 -32.29
C HIS A 805 -12.49 -28.87 -32.09
N GLY A 806 -13.79 -28.96 -32.36
CA GLY A 806 -14.52 -30.24 -32.38
C GLY A 806 -14.56 -30.98 -31.04
N GLY A 807 -14.41 -30.27 -29.93
CA GLY A 807 -14.47 -30.81 -28.56
C GLY A 807 -13.16 -31.36 -27.99
N ALA A 808 -12.04 -31.30 -28.73
CA ALA A 808 -10.72 -31.69 -28.23
C ALA A 808 -9.58 -30.81 -28.79
N LEU A 809 -8.55 -30.57 -27.98
CA LEU A 809 -7.40 -29.75 -28.39
C LEU A 809 -6.10 -30.22 -27.72
N ARG A 810 -5.06 -30.52 -28.52
CA ARG A 810 -3.68 -30.70 -28.02
C ARG A 810 -3.10 -29.36 -27.56
N THR A 811 -2.54 -29.34 -26.34
CA THR A 811 -1.89 -28.17 -25.72
C THR A 811 -0.67 -28.60 -24.90
N PRO A 812 0.22 -27.68 -24.51
CA PRO A 812 1.27 -27.94 -23.52
C PRO A 812 0.77 -28.40 -22.13
N TYR A 813 -0.50 -28.18 -21.78
CA TYR A 813 -1.09 -28.71 -20.55
C TYR A 813 -1.50 -30.19 -20.66
N GLY A 814 -1.64 -30.70 -21.89
CA GLY A 814 -2.14 -32.02 -22.24
C GLY A 814 -3.12 -31.97 -23.43
N VAL A 815 -3.67 -33.12 -23.81
CA VAL A 815 -4.79 -33.20 -24.74
C VAL A 815 -6.07 -32.89 -23.97
N LEU A 816 -6.60 -31.68 -24.16
CA LEU A 816 -7.84 -31.23 -23.55
C LEU A 816 -9.03 -31.87 -24.24
N VAL A 817 -10.00 -32.38 -23.48
CA VAL A 817 -11.22 -33.05 -23.97
C VAL A 817 -12.40 -32.47 -23.22
N CYS A 818 -13.37 -31.91 -23.94
CA CYS A 818 -14.34 -30.99 -23.32
C CYS A 818 -15.77 -31.06 -23.84
N SER A 819 -16.06 -31.74 -24.95
CA SER A 819 -17.46 -32.04 -25.30
C SER A 819 -17.94 -33.31 -24.59
N LYS A 820 -19.18 -33.31 -24.12
CA LYS A 820 -19.85 -34.41 -23.40
C LYS A 820 -19.57 -35.78 -24.02
N LYS A 821 -19.78 -35.90 -25.34
CA LYS A 821 -19.53 -37.12 -26.12
C LYS A 821 -18.10 -37.66 -25.98
N LEU A 822 -17.08 -36.79 -26.04
CA LEU A 822 -15.67 -37.22 -25.96
C LEU A 822 -15.23 -37.44 -24.50
N VAL A 823 -15.80 -36.69 -23.56
CA VAL A 823 -15.66 -36.94 -22.11
C VAL A 823 -16.19 -38.34 -21.76
N ASP A 824 -17.36 -38.71 -22.27
CA ASP A 824 -17.92 -40.05 -22.13
C ASP A 824 -17.06 -41.13 -22.81
N GLU A 825 -16.51 -40.88 -24.00
CA GLU A 825 -15.60 -41.84 -24.68
C GLU A 825 -14.36 -42.15 -23.82
N VAL A 826 -13.74 -41.12 -23.23
CA VAL A 826 -12.56 -41.29 -22.35
C VAL A 826 -12.93 -42.00 -21.05
N PHE A 827 -14.07 -41.66 -20.43
CA PHE A 827 -14.48 -42.27 -19.16
C PHE A 827 -15.00 -43.71 -19.28
N HIS A 828 -15.65 -44.07 -20.40
CA HIS A 828 -16.09 -45.46 -20.64
C HIS A 828 -14.96 -46.36 -21.16
N ASN A 829 -13.92 -45.81 -21.80
CA ASN A 829 -12.69 -46.52 -22.20
C ASN A 829 -12.93 -47.86 -22.94
N GLN A 830 -13.95 -47.92 -23.81
CA GLN A 830 -14.48 -49.19 -24.38
C GLN A 830 -13.50 -49.98 -25.26
N GLY A 831 -12.32 -49.43 -25.56
CA GLY A 831 -11.22 -50.10 -26.27
C GLY A 831 -9.90 -50.15 -25.50
N SER A 832 -9.93 -50.00 -24.17
CA SER A 832 -8.76 -50.00 -23.27
C SER A 832 -7.61 -49.10 -23.74
N ARG A 833 -7.95 -47.92 -24.27
CA ARG A 833 -7.00 -46.98 -24.88
C ARG A 833 -6.27 -46.10 -23.84
N TYR A 834 -6.81 -46.02 -22.63
CA TYR A 834 -6.32 -45.16 -21.56
C TYR A 834 -6.05 -45.95 -20.27
N THR A 835 -5.11 -45.46 -19.47
CA THR A 835 -4.75 -45.99 -18.14
C THR A 835 -4.94 -44.96 -17.02
N VAL A 836 -5.22 -45.47 -15.82
CA VAL A 836 -5.22 -44.74 -14.54
C VAL A 836 -3.97 -44.98 -13.67
N THR A 837 -2.97 -45.72 -14.15
CA THR A 837 -1.72 -46.02 -13.41
C THR A 837 -0.97 -44.78 -12.90
N GLY A 838 -1.09 -43.63 -13.57
CA GLY A 838 -0.56 -42.36 -13.08
C GLY A 838 -1.20 -41.84 -11.78
N TYR A 839 -2.40 -42.31 -11.40
CA TYR A 839 -2.93 -42.12 -10.05
C TYR A 839 -2.26 -43.07 -9.05
N ALA A 840 -1.98 -44.33 -9.42
CA ALA A 840 -1.33 -45.29 -8.53
C ALA A 840 0.05 -44.83 -8.05
N GLU A 841 0.83 -44.16 -8.92
CA GLU A 841 2.10 -43.53 -8.53
C GLU A 841 1.92 -42.47 -7.43
N ARG A 842 0.98 -41.54 -7.62
CA ARG A 842 0.67 -40.49 -6.64
C ARG A 842 0.09 -41.08 -5.34
N MET A 843 -0.77 -42.10 -5.44
CA MET A 843 -1.34 -42.82 -4.31
C MET A 843 -0.26 -43.52 -3.47
N ARG A 844 0.70 -44.21 -4.10
CA ARG A 844 1.84 -44.83 -3.42
C ARG A 844 2.76 -43.83 -2.71
N ALA A 845 2.85 -42.59 -3.20
CA ALA A 845 3.57 -41.50 -2.53
C ALA A 845 2.76 -40.83 -1.38
N SER A 846 1.49 -41.21 -1.18
CA SER A 846 0.54 -40.53 -0.30
C SER A 846 -0.05 -41.50 0.74
N PHE A 847 -1.15 -42.20 0.45
CA PHE A 847 -1.87 -43.07 1.41
C PHE A 847 -1.99 -44.55 0.97
N GLY A 848 -1.25 -44.98 -0.04
CA GLY A 848 -1.29 -46.36 -0.55
C GLY A 848 -2.23 -46.58 -1.73
N GLU A 849 -1.95 -47.63 -2.51
CA GLU A 849 -2.59 -47.87 -3.82
C GLU A 849 -3.95 -48.59 -3.72
N ILE A 850 -4.96 -48.05 -4.40
CA ILE A 850 -6.34 -48.56 -4.41
C ILE A 850 -6.86 -48.74 -5.85
N TYR A 851 -8.03 -49.37 -6.00
CA TYR A 851 -8.70 -49.59 -7.30
C TYR A 851 -8.86 -48.36 -8.21
N LEU A 852 -8.86 -47.13 -7.67
CA LEU A 852 -8.91 -45.92 -8.50
C LEU A 852 -7.61 -45.68 -9.32
N GLY A 853 -6.49 -46.32 -8.96
CA GLY A 853 -5.23 -46.30 -9.73
C GLY A 853 -4.96 -47.56 -10.56
N LYS A 854 -5.87 -48.54 -10.56
CA LYS A 854 -5.69 -49.84 -11.22
C LYS A 854 -6.66 -49.96 -12.39
N ASP A 855 -6.17 -50.31 -13.58
CA ASP A 855 -6.99 -50.52 -14.78
C ASP A 855 -7.85 -51.79 -14.68
N ASP A 856 -8.99 -51.83 -15.37
CA ASP A 856 -9.80 -53.05 -15.51
C ASP A 856 -9.33 -53.87 -16.71
N ASP A 857 -8.70 -55.02 -16.46
CA ASP A 857 -8.24 -55.95 -17.52
C ASP A 857 -9.38 -56.74 -18.19
N GLY A 858 -10.61 -56.60 -17.70
CA GLY A 858 -11.78 -57.27 -18.25
C GLY A 858 -12.01 -58.70 -17.73
N LEU A 859 -11.06 -59.28 -17.01
CA LEU A 859 -11.05 -60.68 -16.61
C LEU A 859 -11.90 -60.95 -15.34
N SER A 860 -12.11 -62.23 -15.04
CA SER A 860 -12.63 -62.68 -13.75
C SER A 860 -11.63 -62.52 -12.60
N THR A 861 -10.33 -62.44 -12.94
CA THR A 861 -9.21 -62.21 -12.02
C THR A 861 -8.79 -60.74 -11.87
N SER A 862 -9.54 -59.82 -12.48
CA SER A 862 -9.27 -58.37 -12.47
C SER A 862 -9.05 -57.85 -11.06
N LYS A 863 -7.83 -57.37 -10.76
CA LYS A 863 -7.50 -56.74 -9.47
C LYS A 863 -8.37 -55.50 -9.21
N TYR A 864 -8.65 -54.73 -10.27
CA TYR A 864 -9.61 -53.62 -10.20
C TYR A 864 -10.98 -54.11 -9.72
N ARG A 865 -11.54 -55.17 -10.31
CA ARG A 865 -12.88 -55.67 -9.90
C ARG A 865 -12.89 -56.26 -8.50
N ALA A 866 -11.85 -57.01 -8.13
CA ALA A 866 -11.73 -57.59 -6.79
C ALA A 866 -11.84 -56.54 -5.68
N GLU A 867 -11.30 -55.33 -5.91
CA GLU A 867 -11.34 -54.21 -4.96
C GLU A 867 -12.55 -53.27 -5.19
N ALA A 868 -12.83 -52.91 -6.44
CA ALA A 868 -13.87 -51.94 -6.79
C ALA A 868 -15.28 -52.50 -6.55
N CYS A 869 -15.55 -53.78 -6.82
CA CYS A 869 -16.89 -54.35 -6.65
C CYS A 869 -17.38 -54.30 -5.18
N PRO A 870 -16.63 -54.76 -4.16
CA PRO A 870 -17.07 -54.64 -2.77
C PRO A 870 -17.11 -53.18 -2.28
N ALA A 871 -16.12 -52.34 -2.62
CA ALA A 871 -16.10 -50.94 -2.21
C ALA A 871 -17.29 -50.14 -2.79
N ASN A 872 -17.55 -50.29 -4.10
CA ASN A 872 -18.69 -49.65 -4.75
C ASN A 872 -20.03 -50.20 -4.24
N LYS A 873 -20.13 -51.50 -3.92
CA LYS A 873 -21.32 -52.10 -3.28
C LYS A 873 -21.61 -51.49 -1.91
N ALA A 874 -20.58 -51.20 -1.10
CA ALA A 874 -20.74 -50.50 0.17
C ALA A 874 -21.25 -49.06 -0.04
N ILE A 875 -20.61 -48.28 -0.92
CA ILE A 875 -21.02 -46.89 -1.22
C ILE A 875 -22.47 -46.85 -1.73
N MET A 876 -22.83 -47.71 -2.69
CA MET A 876 -24.17 -47.77 -3.29
C MET A 876 -25.23 -48.36 -2.35
N ALA A 877 -24.88 -48.86 -1.16
CA ALA A 877 -25.84 -49.28 -0.16
C ALA A 877 -26.56 -48.08 0.48
N VAL A 878 -25.86 -46.96 0.70
CA VAL A 878 -26.42 -45.73 1.26
C VAL A 878 -27.46 -45.14 0.31
N LYS A 879 -28.66 -44.81 0.81
CA LYS A 879 -29.73 -44.19 0.02
C LYS A 879 -29.85 -42.71 0.32
N VAL A 880 -30.45 -41.97 -0.62
CA VAL A 880 -30.64 -40.51 -0.50
C VAL A 880 -31.43 -40.15 0.76
N GLN A 881 -32.34 -41.03 1.21
CA GLN A 881 -33.09 -40.93 2.45
C GLN A 881 -32.19 -40.98 3.70
N ASP A 882 -31.31 -41.98 3.78
CA ASP A 882 -30.40 -42.18 4.93
C ASP A 882 -29.35 -41.06 4.97
N ALA A 883 -28.81 -40.72 3.80
CA ALA A 883 -27.86 -39.64 3.60
C ALA A 883 -28.42 -38.27 4.01
N PHE A 884 -29.65 -37.96 3.59
CA PHE A 884 -30.36 -36.76 4.00
C PHE A 884 -30.62 -36.74 5.50
N LYS A 885 -31.10 -37.84 6.08
CA LYS A 885 -31.46 -37.91 7.50
C LYS A 885 -30.24 -37.70 8.41
N SER A 886 -29.12 -38.36 8.12
CA SER A 886 -27.84 -38.19 8.82
C SER A 886 -27.38 -36.72 8.75
N ALA A 887 -27.30 -36.17 7.53
CA ALA A 887 -26.82 -34.81 7.33
C ALA A 887 -27.73 -33.74 7.95
N PHE A 888 -29.05 -33.89 7.87
CA PHE A 888 -30.02 -32.96 8.46
C PHE A 888 -29.88 -32.89 9.99
N GLU A 889 -29.83 -34.05 10.67
CA GLU A 889 -29.67 -34.08 12.13
C GLU A 889 -28.27 -33.64 12.58
N HIS A 890 -27.21 -34.02 11.86
CA HIS A 890 -25.87 -33.52 12.16
C HIS A 890 -25.69 -32.02 11.86
N THR A 891 -26.45 -31.46 10.92
CA THR A 891 -26.54 -30.01 10.68
C THR A 891 -27.18 -29.30 11.86
N LYS A 892 -28.33 -29.78 12.36
CA LYS A 892 -28.93 -29.25 13.59
C LYS A 892 -27.97 -29.32 14.79
N GLN A 893 -27.24 -30.43 14.94
CA GLN A 893 -26.26 -30.59 16.02
C GLN A 893 -25.03 -29.68 15.88
N ALA A 894 -24.54 -29.44 14.66
CA ALA A 894 -23.45 -28.51 14.40
C ALA A 894 -23.89 -27.06 14.68
N LEU A 895 -25.08 -26.67 14.22
CA LEU A 895 -25.62 -25.33 14.44
C LEU A 895 -25.87 -25.04 15.93
N ARG A 896 -26.44 -25.98 16.70
CA ARG A 896 -26.56 -25.86 18.16
C ARG A 896 -25.21 -25.84 18.90
N PHE A 897 -24.13 -26.32 18.29
CA PHE A 897 -22.77 -26.28 18.84
C PHE A 897 -22.02 -24.98 18.49
N LEU A 898 -22.22 -24.46 17.28
CA LEU A 898 -21.56 -23.26 16.76
C LEU A 898 -22.28 -21.95 17.14
N VAL A 899 -23.61 -21.95 17.25
CA VAL A 899 -24.39 -20.79 17.73
C VAL A 899 -24.49 -20.88 19.25
N GLN A 900 -23.75 -20.00 19.95
CA GLN A 900 -23.69 -19.95 21.41
C GLN A 900 -23.65 -18.49 21.89
N PRO A 901 -24.49 -18.08 22.87
CA PRO A 901 -25.60 -18.87 23.44
C PRO A 901 -26.75 -19.10 22.42
N PRO A 902 -27.64 -20.10 22.63
CA PRO A 902 -28.59 -20.54 21.60
C PRO A 902 -29.61 -19.50 21.12
N ASP A 903 -29.99 -18.53 21.96
CA ASP A 903 -30.92 -17.43 21.60
C ASP A 903 -30.22 -16.23 20.92
N ALA A 904 -28.87 -16.24 20.80
CA ALA A 904 -28.12 -15.17 20.14
C ALA A 904 -28.04 -15.35 18.62
N GLU A 905 -27.61 -14.30 17.94
CA GLU A 905 -27.13 -14.38 16.56
C GLU A 905 -25.60 -14.43 16.56
N THR A 906 -25.02 -15.46 15.94
CA THR A 906 -23.57 -15.64 15.83
C THR A 906 -23.13 -15.39 14.39
N LYS A 907 -22.10 -14.57 14.19
CA LYS A 907 -21.40 -14.41 12.90
C LYS A 907 -20.54 -15.67 12.68
N LEU A 908 -20.93 -16.54 11.74
CA LEU A 908 -20.32 -17.85 11.49
C LEU A 908 -19.75 -17.95 10.07
N GLU A 909 -18.55 -18.51 9.98
CA GLU A 909 -17.88 -18.84 8.72
C GLU A 909 -18.57 -20.04 8.05
N VAL A 910 -18.86 -19.92 6.75
CA VAL A 910 -19.48 -21.02 5.96
C VAL A 910 -18.62 -22.28 5.99
N LYS A 911 -17.28 -22.13 6.02
CA LYS A 911 -16.37 -23.27 6.10
C LYS A 911 -16.47 -24.04 7.42
N ASP A 912 -16.57 -23.34 8.55
CA ASP A 912 -16.60 -23.96 9.88
C ASP A 912 -17.90 -24.76 10.11
N ILE A 913 -19.01 -24.26 9.52
CA ILE A 913 -20.28 -25.00 9.45
C ILE A 913 -20.10 -26.29 8.63
N VAL A 914 -19.55 -26.20 7.42
CA VAL A 914 -19.34 -27.36 6.54
C VAL A 914 -18.38 -28.39 7.15
N ASP A 915 -17.27 -27.94 7.73
CA ASP A 915 -16.24 -28.82 8.32
C ASP A 915 -16.78 -29.63 9.50
N ASP A 916 -17.51 -29.01 10.45
CA ASP A 916 -18.04 -29.75 11.61
C ASP A 916 -19.18 -30.71 11.23
N ILE A 917 -20.02 -30.36 10.24
CA ILE A 917 -21.07 -31.27 9.74
C ILE A 917 -20.43 -32.49 9.05
N LEU A 918 -19.48 -32.26 8.14
CA LEU A 918 -18.78 -33.35 7.44
C LEU A 918 -17.97 -34.23 8.39
N ALA A 919 -17.38 -33.64 9.45
CA ALA A 919 -16.71 -34.40 10.51
C ALA A 919 -17.68 -35.29 11.31
N ARG A 920 -18.91 -34.82 11.57
CA ARG A 920 -19.95 -35.62 12.27
C ARG A 920 -20.45 -36.78 11.41
N ILE A 921 -20.85 -36.51 10.17
CA ILE A 921 -21.31 -37.56 9.21
C ILE A 921 -20.21 -38.60 9.00
N SER A 922 -18.95 -38.17 8.88
CA SER A 922 -17.83 -39.10 8.70
C SER A 922 -17.57 -39.97 9.92
N ASN A 923 -17.76 -39.44 11.14
CA ASN A 923 -17.74 -40.24 12.36
C ASN A 923 -18.89 -41.27 12.40
N GLU A 924 -20.08 -40.94 11.93
CA GLU A 924 -21.21 -41.89 11.84
C GLU A 924 -20.92 -43.03 10.83
N TRP A 925 -20.37 -42.70 9.66
CA TRP A 925 -20.28 -43.65 8.53
C TRP A 925 -18.94 -44.37 8.43
N PHE A 926 -17.82 -43.71 8.68
CA PHE A 926 -16.47 -44.28 8.60
C PHE A 926 -15.83 -44.49 9.98
N GLY A 927 -16.44 -43.94 11.05
CA GLY A 927 -15.87 -43.93 12.39
C GLY A 927 -14.61 -43.04 12.49
N VAL A 928 -14.41 -42.13 11.55
CA VAL A 928 -13.27 -41.21 11.42
C VAL A 928 -13.85 -39.82 11.15
N PRO A 929 -13.51 -38.75 11.90
CA PRO A 929 -12.53 -38.70 12.99
C PRO A 929 -13.01 -39.49 14.21
N ASP A 930 -12.07 -40.08 14.95
CA ASP A 930 -12.33 -40.78 16.21
C ASP A 930 -12.05 -39.90 17.44
N GLY A 931 -11.40 -38.75 17.25
CA GLY A 931 -11.04 -37.82 18.31
C GLY A 931 -9.74 -38.17 19.04
N THR A 932 -8.97 -39.17 18.58
CA THR A 932 -7.68 -39.55 19.17
C THR A 932 -6.58 -39.69 18.12
N HIS A 933 -6.77 -40.55 17.11
CA HIS A 933 -5.82 -40.70 16.01
C HIS A 933 -6.12 -39.68 14.88
N VAL A 934 -7.40 -39.44 14.61
CA VAL A 934 -7.85 -38.42 13.65
C VAL A 934 -8.87 -37.52 14.34
N VAL A 935 -8.62 -36.22 14.37
CA VAL A 935 -9.42 -35.24 15.12
C VAL A 935 -10.40 -34.47 14.23
N ARG A 936 -11.41 -33.83 14.83
CA ARG A 936 -12.34 -32.95 14.10
C ARG A 936 -11.66 -31.64 13.78
N GLY A 937 -11.63 -31.23 12.50
CA GLY A 937 -11.06 -29.94 12.11
C GLY A 937 -10.96 -29.71 10.61
N GLY A 938 -10.91 -28.44 10.23
CA GLY A 938 -10.60 -27.99 8.88
C GLY A 938 -9.13 -28.18 8.51
N TRP A 939 -8.76 -27.66 7.32
CA TRP A 939 -7.36 -27.57 6.90
C TRP A 939 -6.70 -26.34 7.54
N HIS A 940 -5.42 -26.46 7.90
CA HIS A 940 -4.60 -25.38 8.44
C HIS A 940 -3.13 -25.60 8.02
N TRP A 941 -2.36 -24.51 7.91
CA TRP A 941 -1.00 -24.49 7.33
C TRP A 941 0.11 -24.69 8.37
N ASP A 942 -0.21 -24.59 9.66
CA ASP A 942 0.71 -24.69 10.80
C ASP A 942 0.78 -26.10 11.41
N TRP A 943 0.06 -27.07 10.83
CA TRP A 943 0.11 -28.48 11.17
C TRP A 943 1.53 -29.05 11.02
N LYS A 944 1.99 -29.80 12.02
CA LYS A 944 3.30 -30.46 12.03
C LYS A 944 3.14 -31.98 11.90
N PRO A 945 4.16 -32.71 11.42
CA PRO A 945 4.10 -34.17 11.29
C PRO A 945 3.75 -34.95 12.57
N ASP A 946 3.98 -34.36 13.75
CA ASP A 946 3.64 -34.94 15.05
C ASP A 946 2.20 -34.64 15.53
N ASP A 947 1.50 -33.70 14.88
CA ASP A 947 0.11 -33.34 15.20
C ASP A 947 -0.88 -34.34 14.57
N PRO A 948 -1.99 -34.73 15.24
CA PRO A 948 -2.96 -35.66 14.67
C PRO A 948 -3.68 -35.05 13.46
N PRO A 949 -3.81 -35.77 12.33
CA PRO A 949 -4.46 -35.23 11.13
C PRO A 949 -5.94 -34.95 11.37
N THR A 950 -6.46 -33.94 10.66
CA THR A 950 -7.83 -33.43 10.84
C THR A 950 -8.81 -33.97 9.80
N CYS A 951 -10.05 -34.21 10.22
CA CYS A 951 -11.16 -34.53 9.33
C CYS A 951 -12.25 -33.44 9.42
N PRO A 952 -12.69 -32.88 8.27
CA PRO A 952 -12.35 -33.26 6.90
C PRO A 952 -11.03 -32.67 6.37
N GLY A 953 -10.37 -31.77 7.10
CA GLY A 953 -9.26 -30.95 6.60
C GLY A 953 -8.20 -31.68 5.77
N HIS A 954 -7.56 -32.71 6.34
CA HIS A 954 -6.43 -33.41 5.72
C HIS A 954 -6.81 -34.29 4.51
N PHE A 955 -8.10 -34.52 4.23
CA PHE A 955 -8.54 -35.28 3.05
C PHE A 955 -8.54 -34.45 1.75
N HIS A 956 -8.44 -33.12 1.84
CA HIS A 956 -8.51 -32.23 0.69
C HIS A 956 -7.22 -32.21 -0.16
N SER A 957 -6.05 -32.12 0.47
CA SER A 957 -4.76 -32.06 -0.25
C SER A 957 -4.41 -33.36 -0.98
N PRO A 958 -4.61 -34.59 -0.43
CA PRO A 958 -4.42 -35.82 -1.18
C PRO A 958 -5.37 -35.93 -2.38
N SER A 959 -6.65 -35.60 -2.20
CA SER A 959 -7.65 -35.63 -3.27
C SER A 959 -7.24 -34.74 -4.45
N ARG A 960 -6.82 -33.50 -4.16
CA ARG A 960 -6.29 -32.59 -5.17
C ARG A 960 -5.04 -33.13 -5.84
N TYR A 961 -4.07 -33.64 -5.07
CA TYR A 961 -2.84 -34.21 -5.61
C TYR A 961 -3.10 -35.38 -6.57
N MET A 962 -4.07 -36.25 -6.27
CA MET A 962 -4.47 -37.30 -7.21
C MET A 962 -5.08 -36.71 -8.49
N PHE A 963 -6.19 -35.97 -8.36
CA PHE A 963 -7.09 -35.72 -9.47
C PHE A 963 -6.81 -34.45 -10.28
N GLN A 964 -6.05 -33.48 -9.74
CA GLN A 964 -5.58 -32.32 -10.52
C GLN A 964 -4.64 -32.81 -11.64
N PRO A 965 -4.84 -32.43 -12.91
CA PRO A 965 -4.03 -32.91 -14.02
C PRO A 965 -2.53 -32.71 -13.79
N ASN A 966 -2.11 -31.47 -13.56
CA ASN A 966 -0.73 -31.09 -13.27
C ASN A 966 -0.70 -30.30 -11.93
N PRO A 967 -0.52 -30.98 -10.78
CA PRO A 967 -0.48 -30.32 -9.47
C PRO A 967 0.81 -29.51 -9.30
N GLY A 968 0.73 -28.41 -8.55
CA GLY A 968 1.89 -27.59 -8.20
C GLY A 968 2.79 -28.24 -7.11
N PRO A 969 3.93 -27.62 -6.78
CA PRO A 969 4.83 -28.08 -5.72
C PRO A 969 4.12 -28.20 -4.35
N GLU A 970 3.32 -27.19 -3.98
CA GLU A 970 2.60 -27.14 -2.70
C GLU A 970 1.51 -28.22 -2.64
N ALA A 971 0.73 -28.36 -3.71
CA ALA A 971 -0.29 -29.40 -3.83
C ALA A 971 0.31 -30.81 -3.78
N THR A 972 1.51 -30.99 -4.35
CA THR A 972 2.27 -32.25 -4.27
C THR A 972 2.77 -32.51 -2.84
N LEU A 973 3.41 -31.52 -2.20
CA LEU A 973 3.96 -31.62 -0.86
C LEU A 973 2.87 -31.96 0.18
N PHE A 974 1.83 -31.12 0.27
CA PHE A 974 0.73 -31.33 1.21
C PHE A 974 -0.09 -32.58 0.86
N GLY A 975 -0.20 -32.95 -0.42
CA GLY A 975 -0.90 -34.16 -0.85
C GLY A 975 -0.18 -35.46 -0.50
N GLN A 976 1.15 -35.45 -0.46
CA GLN A 976 1.95 -36.56 0.06
C GLN A 976 1.90 -36.59 1.58
N GLN A 977 2.33 -35.50 2.25
CA GLN A 977 2.43 -35.43 3.72
C GLN A 977 1.11 -35.74 4.44
N HIS A 978 0.00 -35.11 4.03
CA HIS A 978 -1.29 -35.29 4.71
C HIS A 978 -1.85 -36.71 4.46
N GLY A 979 -1.55 -37.31 3.30
CA GLY A 979 -1.92 -38.69 3.00
C GLY A 979 -1.13 -39.71 3.83
N GLN A 980 0.18 -39.49 4.01
CA GLN A 980 1.04 -40.33 4.84
C GLN A 980 0.61 -40.26 6.33
N ALA A 981 0.30 -39.05 6.83
CA ALA A 981 -0.24 -38.86 8.17
C ALA A 981 -1.60 -39.55 8.36
N LEU A 982 -2.52 -39.39 7.41
CA LEU A 982 -3.81 -40.10 7.42
C LEU A 982 -3.63 -41.62 7.39
N TYR A 983 -2.69 -42.15 6.60
CA TYR A 983 -2.40 -43.58 6.53
C TYR A 983 -1.90 -44.13 7.87
N ALA A 984 -0.94 -43.43 8.51
CA ALA A 984 -0.44 -43.80 9.83
C ALA A 984 -1.55 -43.77 10.89
N ALA A 985 -2.30 -42.68 10.98
CA ALA A 985 -3.35 -42.49 11.98
C ALA A 985 -4.53 -43.47 11.82
N VAL A 986 -5.03 -43.66 10.59
CA VAL A 986 -6.14 -44.58 10.32
C VAL A 986 -5.69 -46.04 10.47
N GLY A 987 -4.45 -46.37 10.11
CA GLY A 987 -3.84 -47.69 10.34
C GLY A 987 -3.78 -48.03 11.83
N GLN A 988 -3.16 -47.16 12.65
CA GLN A 988 -3.09 -47.32 14.11
C GLN A 988 -4.48 -47.50 14.74
N ARG A 989 -5.46 -46.69 14.32
CA ARG A 989 -6.87 -46.82 14.76
C ARG A 989 -7.47 -48.19 14.40
N LEU A 990 -7.22 -48.70 13.20
CA LEU A 990 -7.74 -50.01 12.75
C LEU A 990 -7.06 -51.18 13.50
N GLU A 991 -5.78 -51.05 13.85
CA GLU A 991 -5.05 -51.99 14.71
C GLU A 991 -5.56 -51.95 16.16
N ALA A 992 -5.77 -50.76 16.74
CA ALA A 992 -6.38 -50.60 18.05
C ALA A 992 -7.76 -51.26 18.11
N GLN A 993 -8.58 -51.14 17.06
CA GLN A 993 -9.87 -51.83 16.92
C GLN A 993 -9.79 -53.35 16.73
N ARG A 994 -8.59 -53.95 16.59
CA ARG A 994 -8.38 -55.40 16.69
C ARG A 994 -8.07 -55.86 18.13
N ASN A 995 -7.65 -54.96 19.02
CA ASN A 995 -7.39 -55.28 20.43
C ASN A 995 -8.69 -55.48 21.22
N PHE A 996 -8.78 -56.59 21.96
CA PHE A 996 -9.94 -56.96 22.77
C PHE A 996 -10.25 -55.96 23.90
N LEU A 997 -9.22 -55.48 24.61
CA LEU A 997 -9.38 -54.49 25.69
C LEU A 997 -9.88 -53.15 25.15
N PHE A 998 -9.35 -52.70 24.01
CA PHE A 998 -9.76 -51.44 23.38
C PHE A 998 -11.24 -51.46 22.97
N ARG A 999 -11.73 -52.58 22.40
CA ARG A 999 -13.16 -52.77 22.09
C ARG A 999 -14.05 -52.69 23.32
N MET A 1000 -13.60 -53.21 24.45
CA MET A 1000 -14.35 -53.25 25.71
C MET A 1000 -14.43 -51.88 26.39
N VAL A 1001 -13.36 -51.08 26.34
CA VAL A 1001 -13.29 -49.77 27.01
C VAL A 1001 -13.91 -48.65 26.17
N TYR A 1002 -13.61 -48.58 24.87
CA TYR A 1002 -13.99 -47.44 24.01
C TYR A 1002 -15.21 -47.69 23.12
N GLY A 1003 -15.67 -48.95 23.02
CA GLY A 1003 -16.80 -49.34 22.17
C GLY A 1003 -16.44 -49.32 20.68
N GLY A 1004 -16.35 -50.49 20.05
CA GLY A 1004 -15.85 -50.66 18.67
C GLY A 1004 -16.74 -50.13 17.52
N ARG A 1005 -17.16 -48.87 17.56
CA ARG A 1005 -17.94 -48.20 16.50
C ARG A 1005 -17.08 -47.92 15.27
N ARG A 1006 -17.16 -48.82 14.29
CA ARG A 1006 -16.53 -48.71 12.96
C ARG A 1006 -17.26 -47.79 11.96
N GLY A 1007 -18.48 -47.39 12.27
CA GLY A 1007 -19.37 -46.69 11.34
C GLY A 1007 -20.03 -47.63 10.31
N ILE A 1008 -21.06 -47.14 9.62
CA ILE A 1008 -21.88 -47.95 8.69
C ILE A 1008 -21.05 -48.46 7.49
N LEU A 1009 -20.41 -47.55 6.74
CA LEU A 1009 -19.53 -47.88 5.62
C LEU A 1009 -18.21 -48.49 6.09
N GLY A 1010 -17.67 -48.01 7.22
CA GLY A 1010 -16.41 -48.53 7.78
C GLY A 1010 -16.51 -50.00 8.21
N ASN A 1011 -17.68 -50.47 8.67
CA ASN A 1011 -17.94 -51.91 8.85
C ASN A 1011 -17.94 -52.66 7.51
N ALA A 1012 -18.75 -52.23 6.54
CA ALA A 1012 -18.87 -52.91 5.24
C ALA A 1012 -17.52 -53.03 4.50
N LEU A 1013 -16.66 -52.02 4.61
CA LEU A 1013 -15.28 -52.06 4.10
C LEU A 1013 -14.38 -52.98 4.96
N SER A 1014 -14.48 -52.91 6.30
CA SER A 1014 -13.70 -53.78 7.21
C SER A 1014 -13.96 -55.27 6.98
N ASP A 1015 -15.20 -55.64 6.65
CA ASP A 1015 -15.58 -57.03 6.38
C ASP A 1015 -15.06 -57.49 5.01
N ALA A 1016 -15.22 -56.63 3.99
CA ALA A 1016 -14.77 -56.88 2.61
C ALA A 1016 -13.25 -57.03 2.46
N PHE A 1017 -12.47 -56.24 3.20
CA PHE A 1017 -10.99 -56.23 3.14
C PHE A 1017 -10.35 -56.79 4.42
N SER A 1018 -11.08 -57.63 5.16
CA SER A 1018 -10.68 -58.16 6.48
C SER A 1018 -9.32 -58.88 6.49
N THR A 1019 -8.90 -59.45 5.36
CA THR A 1019 -7.64 -60.18 5.15
C THR A 1019 -6.43 -59.30 4.84
N ASP A 1020 -6.60 -58.05 4.38
CA ASP A 1020 -5.52 -57.13 4.03
C ASP A 1020 -5.68 -55.78 4.77
N PRO A 1021 -4.96 -55.57 5.88
CA PRO A 1021 -5.08 -54.35 6.68
C PRO A 1021 -4.56 -53.10 5.98
N ALA A 1022 -3.57 -53.23 5.09
CA ALA A 1022 -2.97 -52.11 4.37
C ALA A 1022 -3.92 -51.62 3.27
N LEU A 1023 -4.47 -52.56 2.50
CA LEU A 1023 -5.49 -52.28 1.48
C LEU A 1023 -6.79 -51.74 2.11
N LEU A 1024 -7.21 -52.27 3.27
CA LEU A 1024 -8.33 -51.72 4.04
C LEU A 1024 -8.08 -50.26 4.44
N THR A 1025 -6.90 -49.95 4.98
CA THR A 1025 -6.52 -48.59 5.39
C THR A 1025 -6.52 -47.62 4.21
N SER A 1026 -5.84 -48.00 3.11
CA SER A 1026 -5.78 -47.21 1.87
C SER A 1026 -7.18 -46.99 1.27
N THR A 1027 -8.01 -48.04 1.24
CA THR A 1027 -9.38 -47.98 0.68
C THR A 1027 -10.31 -47.13 1.52
N LEU A 1028 -10.25 -47.21 2.85
CA LEU A 1028 -11.06 -46.36 3.73
C LEU A 1028 -10.72 -44.87 3.51
N ILE A 1029 -9.43 -44.53 3.45
CA ILE A 1029 -8.97 -43.17 3.15
C ILE A 1029 -9.41 -42.75 1.75
N GLY A 1030 -9.27 -43.62 0.75
CA GLY A 1030 -9.67 -43.36 -0.63
C GLY A 1030 -11.17 -43.06 -0.81
N VAL A 1031 -12.04 -43.80 -0.13
CA VAL A 1031 -13.49 -43.56 -0.16
C VAL A 1031 -13.84 -42.24 0.53
N MET A 1032 -13.22 -41.93 1.67
CA MET A 1032 -13.39 -40.63 2.34
C MET A 1032 -12.86 -39.46 1.50
N MET A 1033 -11.71 -39.62 0.84
CA MET A 1033 -11.08 -38.67 -0.07
C MET A 1033 -11.93 -38.40 -1.33
N GLY A 1034 -12.72 -39.38 -1.78
CA GLY A 1034 -13.68 -39.22 -2.88
C GLY A 1034 -15.03 -38.61 -2.47
N PHE A 1035 -15.34 -38.59 -1.17
CA PHE A 1035 -16.59 -38.05 -0.62
C PHE A 1035 -16.42 -36.62 -0.08
N LEU A 1036 -15.45 -36.41 0.81
CA LEU A 1036 -15.32 -35.19 1.60
C LEU A 1036 -15.08 -33.92 0.75
N PRO A 1037 -14.05 -33.86 -0.12
CA PRO A 1037 -13.76 -32.65 -0.90
C PRO A 1037 -14.80 -32.42 -2.01
N THR A 1038 -15.44 -33.50 -2.48
CA THR A 1038 -16.54 -33.44 -3.44
C THR A 1038 -17.76 -32.75 -2.82
N VAL A 1039 -18.19 -33.16 -1.62
CA VAL A 1039 -19.35 -32.53 -0.96
C VAL A 1039 -19.01 -31.13 -0.44
N ASP A 1040 -17.84 -30.94 0.20
CA ASP A 1040 -17.36 -29.62 0.64
C ASP A 1040 -17.30 -28.62 -0.53
N GLY A 1041 -16.65 -29.02 -1.63
CA GLY A 1041 -16.45 -28.14 -2.78
C GLY A 1041 -17.75 -27.74 -3.47
N ASN A 1042 -18.65 -28.69 -3.72
CA ASN A 1042 -19.94 -28.40 -4.34
C ASN A 1042 -20.84 -27.54 -3.43
N ILE A 1043 -20.91 -27.82 -2.12
CA ILE A 1043 -21.71 -27.01 -1.17
C ILE A 1043 -21.16 -25.61 -0.99
N ARG A 1044 -19.83 -25.45 -0.79
CA ARG A 1044 -19.24 -24.11 -0.66
C ARG A 1044 -19.28 -23.33 -1.96
N GLY A 1045 -19.24 -24.00 -3.12
CA GLY A 1045 -19.48 -23.37 -4.43
C GLY A 1045 -20.89 -22.79 -4.52
N ALA A 1046 -21.92 -23.62 -4.32
CA ALA A 1046 -23.32 -23.20 -4.36
C ALA A 1046 -23.64 -22.09 -3.34
N LEU A 1047 -23.20 -22.24 -2.08
CA LEU A 1047 -23.40 -21.21 -1.07
C LEU A 1047 -22.67 -19.89 -1.40
N PHE A 1048 -21.46 -19.95 -1.97
CA PHE A 1048 -20.73 -18.74 -2.38
C PHE A 1048 -21.43 -18.01 -3.54
N GLU A 1049 -22.00 -18.74 -4.50
CA GLU A 1049 -22.83 -18.18 -5.58
C GLU A 1049 -24.07 -17.48 -4.99
N TRP A 1050 -24.88 -18.21 -4.23
CA TRP A 1050 -26.17 -17.74 -3.67
C TRP A 1050 -26.05 -16.62 -2.64
N VAL A 1051 -24.91 -16.49 -1.95
CA VAL A 1051 -24.61 -15.34 -1.08
C VAL A 1051 -24.15 -14.13 -1.90
N SER A 1052 -23.44 -14.36 -3.02
CA SER A 1052 -22.91 -13.28 -3.85
C SER A 1052 -23.95 -12.62 -4.74
N ASP A 1053 -24.89 -13.38 -5.31
CA ASP A 1053 -26.01 -12.85 -6.11
C ASP A 1053 -27.27 -12.54 -5.28
N ARG A 1054 -27.30 -13.05 -4.02
CA ARG A 1054 -28.35 -12.96 -3.01
C ARG A 1054 -29.52 -13.95 -3.13
N SER A 1055 -29.45 -14.96 -4.00
CA SER A 1055 -30.51 -15.98 -4.12
C SER A 1055 -30.72 -16.84 -2.86
N LEU A 1056 -29.73 -16.89 -1.94
CA LEU A 1056 -29.80 -17.72 -0.72
C LEU A 1056 -31.04 -17.42 0.13
N TRP A 1057 -31.44 -16.15 0.20
CA TRP A 1057 -32.59 -15.72 0.99
C TRP A 1057 -33.91 -16.06 0.29
N ASP A 1058 -33.96 -16.02 -1.04
CA ASP A 1058 -35.11 -16.51 -1.81
C ASP A 1058 -35.28 -18.02 -1.65
N HIS A 1059 -34.17 -18.78 -1.67
CA HIS A 1059 -34.17 -20.21 -1.39
C HIS A 1059 -34.60 -20.52 0.06
N GLN A 1060 -34.17 -19.72 1.04
CA GLN A 1060 -34.65 -19.85 2.42
C GLN A 1060 -36.16 -19.58 2.53
N LEU A 1061 -36.65 -18.49 1.94
CA LEU A 1061 -38.08 -18.14 1.96
C LEU A 1061 -38.95 -19.21 1.28
N ALA A 1062 -38.56 -19.67 0.10
CA ALA A 1062 -39.26 -20.74 -0.61
C ALA A 1062 -39.31 -22.04 0.19
N TYR A 1063 -38.20 -22.44 0.84
CA TYR A 1063 -38.14 -23.68 1.62
C TYR A 1063 -39.01 -23.62 2.90
N LEU A 1064 -39.19 -22.43 3.47
CA LEU A 1064 -40.01 -22.21 4.66
C LEU A 1064 -41.50 -22.05 4.33
N ALA A 1065 -41.83 -21.45 3.19
CA ALA A 1065 -43.21 -21.30 2.70
C ALA A 1065 -43.82 -22.59 2.16
N ASP A 1066 -42.99 -23.61 1.87
CA ASP A 1066 -43.44 -24.92 1.42
C ASP A 1066 -44.23 -25.66 2.54
N GLU A 1067 -45.40 -26.22 2.23
CA GLU A 1067 -46.24 -26.97 3.18
C GLU A 1067 -45.90 -28.47 3.28
N THR A 1068 -45.03 -29.00 2.40
CA THR A 1068 -44.68 -30.42 2.32
C THR A 1068 -44.11 -30.92 3.65
N LYS A 1069 -44.76 -31.94 4.23
CA LYS A 1069 -44.47 -32.41 5.60
C LYS A 1069 -43.17 -33.19 5.74
N SER A 1070 -42.72 -33.86 4.66
CA SER A 1070 -41.44 -34.57 4.63
C SER A 1070 -40.30 -33.59 4.30
N PRO A 1071 -39.30 -33.40 5.19
CA PRO A 1071 -38.21 -32.46 4.93
C PRO A 1071 -37.40 -32.82 3.68
N LEU A 1072 -37.29 -34.10 3.35
CA LEU A 1072 -36.61 -34.57 2.14
C LEU A 1072 -37.40 -34.21 0.86
N GLU A 1073 -38.70 -34.48 0.82
CA GLU A 1073 -39.53 -34.14 -0.36
C GLU A 1073 -39.56 -32.62 -0.60
N ARG A 1074 -39.62 -31.83 0.48
CA ARG A 1074 -39.49 -30.38 0.48
C ARG A 1074 -38.12 -29.93 -0.06
N ALA A 1075 -37.02 -30.53 0.40
CA ALA A 1075 -35.68 -30.22 -0.08
C ALA A 1075 -35.50 -30.59 -1.56
N CYS A 1076 -36.00 -31.75 -1.99
CA CYS A 1076 -36.02 -32.16 -3.40
C CYS A 1076 -36.85 -31.19 -4.28
N ARG A 1077 -37.96 -30.64 -3.78
CA ARG A 1077 -38.79 -29.68 -4.53
C ARG A 1077 -38.14 -28.30 -4.67
N ILE A 1078 -37.57 -27.78 -3.59
CA ILE A 1078 -37.16 -26.37 -3.52
C ILE A 1078 -35.64 -26.17 -3.69
N LEU A 1079 -34.83 -27.07 -3.14
CA LEU A 1079 -33.37 -26.89 -3.04
C LEU A 1079 -32.61 -27.68 -4.10
N MET A 1080 -33.16 -28.78 -4.63
CA MET A 1080 -32.51 -29.51 -5.72
C MET A 1080 -32.35 -28.69 -7.01
N PRO A 1081 -33.36 -27.96 -7.54
CA PRO A 1081 -33.19 -27.21 -8.79
C PRO A 1081 -32.08 -26.13 -8.78
N PRO A 1082 -31.96 -25.26 -7.75
CA PRO A 1082 -30.83 -24.33 -7.69
C PRO A 1082 -29.50 -25.03 -7.40
N LEU A 1083 -29.49 -26.11 -6.61
CA LEU A 1083 -28.28 -26.91 -6.33
C LEU A 1083 -27.74 -27.55 -7.61
N GLU A 1084 -28.61 -28.22 -8.38
CA GLU A 1084 -28.29 -28.83 -9.67
C GLU A 1084 -27.68 -27.81 -10.63
N ARG A 1085 -28.28 -26.62 -10.74
CA ARG A 1085 -27.74 -25.53 -11.57
C ARG A 1085 -26.32 -25.12 -11.15
N ALA A 1086 -26.06 -24.95 -9.85
CA ALA A 1086 -24.73 -24.62 -9.33
C ALA A 1086 -23.72 -25.76 -9.58
N LEU A 1087 -24.12 -27.01 -9.37
CA LEU A 1087 -23.31 -28.21 -9.67
C LEU A 1087 -22.98 -28.33 -11.16
N LEU A 1088 -23.89 -27.96 -12.06
CA LEU A 1088 -23.64 -28.01 -13.51
C LEU A 1088 -22.73 -26.86 -13.99
N LEU A 1089 -22.81 -25.69 -13.35
CA LEU A 1089 -21.93 -24.55 -13.64
C LEU A 1089 -20.51 -24.77 -13.11
N HIS A 1090 -20.37 -25.29 -11.88
CA HIS A 1090 -19.13 -25.37 -11.11
C HIS A 1090 -18.99 -26.73 -10.37
N PRO A 1091 -18.94 -27.87 -11.09
CA PRO A 1091 -18.86 -29.19 -10.49
C PRO A 1091 -17.52 -29.41 -9.79
N VAL A 1092 -17.52 -30.04 -8.62
CA VAL A 1092 -16.29 -30.54 -8.00
C VAL A 1092 -16.23 -32.08 -8.12
N PRO A 1093 -15.18 -32.65 -8.74
CA PRO A 1093 -14.05 -32.00 -9.43
C PRO A 1093 -14.41 -31.45 -10.82
N GLU A 1094 -13.84 -30.29 -11.20
CA GLU A 1094 -14.05 -29.69 -12.52
C GLU A 1094 -13.32 -30.44 -13.64
N LEU A 1095 -12.14 -31.00 -13.32
CA LEU A 1095 -11.24 -31.69 -14.24
C LEU A 1095 -10.84 -33.06 -13.67
N ALA A 1096 -10.65 -34.02 -14.56
CA ALA A 1096 -9.98 -35.30 -14.27
C ALA A 1096 -8.93 -35.58 -15.36
N TRP A 1097 -8.11 -36.61 -15.20
CA TRP A 1097 -7.18 -37.03 -16.25
C TRP A 1097 -7.05 -38.55 -16.43
N ARG A 1098 -6.40 -38.94 -17.54
CA ARG A 1098 -5.95 -40.30 -17.89
C ARG A 1098 -4.62 -40.19 -18.66
N THR A 1099 -3.90 -41.29 -18.82
CA THR A 1099 -2.76 -41.38 -19.76
C THR A 1099 -3.13 -42.28 -20.94
N ALA A 1100 -2.78 -41.92 -22.16
CA ALA A 1100 -3.00 -42.78 -23.34
C ALA A 1100 -2.00 -43.94 -23.41
N LEU A 1101 -2.50 -45.14 -23.74
CA LEU A 1101 -1.70 -46.36 -23.93
C LEU A 1101 -1.37 -46.62 -25.42
N VAL A 1102 -2.27 -46.23 -26.33
CA VAL A 1102 -2.20 -46.54 -27.76
C VAL A 1102 -2.45 -45.30 -28.61
N GLN A 1103 -1.90 -45.27 -29.82
CA GLN A 1103 -2.16 -44.21 -30.80
C GLN A 1103 -3.58 -44.31 -31.35
N HIS A 1104 -4.32 -43.21 -31.39
CA HIS A 1104 -5.71 -43.15 -31.89
C HIS A 1104 -6.16 -41.71 -32.14
N SER A 1105 -7.28 -41.53 -32.85
CA SER A 1105 -7.97 -40.23 -32.95
C SER A 1105 -8.97 -40.05 -31.80
N LEU A 1106 -9.01 -38.86 -31.22
CA LEU A 1106 -10.01 -38.43 -30.24
C LEU A 1106 -10.57 -37.07 -30.66
N GLY A 1107 -11.80 -37.05 -31.18
CA GLY A 1107 -12.29 -35.92 -31.97
C GLY A 1107 -11.37 -35.66 -33.18
N PRO A 1108 -10.99 -34.40 -33.48
CA PRO A 1108 -10.03 -34.09 -34.54
C PRO A 1108 -8.55 -34.18 -34.11
N VAL A 1109 -8.27 -34.59 -32.86
CA VAL A 1109 -6.90 -34.66 -32.34
C VAL A 1109 -6.34 -36.08 -32.47
N GLU A 1110 -5.14 -36.21 -33.03
CA GLU A 1110 -4.37 -37.45 -32.90
C GLU A 1110 -3.70 -37.52 -31.53
N VAL A 1111 -3.89 -38.65 -30.85
CA VAL A 1111 -3.36 -38.99 -29.52
C VAL A 1111 -2.28 -40.06 -29.69
N HIS A 1112 -1.20 -39.95 -28.92
CA HIS A 1112 -0.05 -40.86 -28.91
C HIS A 1112 0.11 -41.52 -27.54
N PRO A 1113 0.78 -42.69 -27.43
CA PRO A 1113 1.11 -43.29 -26.14
C PRO A 1113 1.88 -42.32 -25.24
N GLY A 1114 1.51 -42.26 -23.96
CA GLY A 1114 2.08 -41.34 -22.96
C GLY A 1114 1.39 -39.98 -22.86
N ASP A 1115 0.48 -39.62 -23.77
CA ASP A 1115 -0.26 -38.35 -23.68
C ASP A 1115 -1.12 -38.27 -22.41
N ARG A 1116 -1.03 -37.13 -21.71
CA ARG A 1116 -1.96 -36.75 -20.63
C ARG A 1116 -3.26 -36.24 -21.24
N ILE A 1117 -4.33 -37.03 -21.10
CA ILE A 1117 -5.68 -36.66 -21.52
C ILE A 1117 -6.35 -35.94 -20.35
N VAL A 1118 -6.70 -34.66 -20.55
CA VAL A 1118 -7.34 -33.79 -19.55
C VAL A 1118 -8.83 -33.71 -19.86
N VAL A 1119 -9.64 -34.33 -19.01
CA VAL A 1119 -11.08 -34.53 -19.20
C VAL A 1119 -11.82 -33.45 -18.42
N SER A 1120 -12.51 -32.55 -19.14
CA SER A 1120 -13.21 -31.41 -18.56
C SER A 1120 -14.67 -31.75 -18.25
N ILE A 1121 -14.91 -32.13 -16.99
CA ILE A 1121 -16.26 -32.38 -16.46
C ILE A 1121 -17.06 -31.08 -16.50
N VAL A 1122 -16.45 -29.97 -16.06
CA VAL A 1122 -17.08 -28.63 -16.08
C VAL A 1122 -17.53 -28.19 -17.48
N SER A 1123 -16.75 -28.48 -18.53
CA SER A 1123 -17.18 -28.14 -19.89
C SER A 1123 -18.37 -28.99 -20.35
N ALA A 1124 -18.41 -30.26 -19.99
CA ALA A 1124 -19.49 -31.16 -20.36
C ALA A 1124 -20.78 -30.88 -19.57
N THR A 1125 -20.70 -30.56 -18.28
CA THR A 1125 -21.88 -30.15 -17.49
C THR A 1125 -22.42 -28.78 -17.92
N GLN A 1126 -21.55 -27.85 -18.30
CA GLN A 1126 -21.96 -26.58 -18.91
C GLN A 1126 -22.56 -26.78 -20.31
N GLU A 1127 -22.09 -27.74 -21.10
CA GLU A 1127 -22.73 -28.12 -22.36
C GLU A 1127 -24.12 -28.72 -22.14
N CYS A 1128 -24.28 -29.60 -21.13
CA CYS A 1128 -25.59 -30.09 -20.71
C CYS A 1128 -26.55 -28.95 -20.31
N LEU A 1129 -26.05 -27.95 -19.56
CA LEU A 1129 -26.84 -26.78 -19.14
C LEU A 1129 -27.18 -25.82 -20.30
N ILE A 1130 -26.42 -25.85 -21.40
CA ILE A 1130 -26.72 -25.09 -22.63
C ILE A 1130 -27.74 -25.82 -23.52
N ASN A 1131 -27.74 -27.15 -23.47
CA ASN A 1131 -28.58 -28.02 -24.31
C ASN A 1131 -29.87 -28.50 -23.63
N ASP A 1132 -30.02 -28.29 -22.32
CA ASP A 1132 -31.13 -28.80 -21.48
C ASP A 1132 -31.12 -30.34 -21.34
N ASP A 1133 -29.94 -30.92 -21.06
CA ASP A 1133 -29.73 -32.38 -20.90
C ASP A 1133 -29.96 -32.89 -19.45
N ASP A 1134 -31.01 -33.70 -19.26
CA ASP A 1134 -31.41 -34.38 -18.00
C ASP A 1134 -30.35 -35.22 -17.25
N ASP A 1135 -29.15 -35.46 -17.81
CA ASP A 1135 -28.16 -36.39 -17.25
C ASP A 1135 -26.79 -35.79 -16.90
N GLY A 1136 -26.61 -34.47 -17.00
CA GLY A 1136 -25.35 -33.78 -16.70
C GLY A 1136 -24.79 -34.08 -15.30
N LEU A 1137 -25.63 -34.20 -14.26
CA LEU A 1137 -25.17 -34.53 -12.91
C LEU A 1137 -24.47 -35.90 -12.80
N TYR A 1138 -24.79 -36.86 -13.66
CA TYR A 1138 -24.15 -38.18 -13.61
C TYR A 1138 -22.70 -38.14 -14.07
N LEU A 1139 -22.26 -37.11 -14.81
CA LEU A 1139 -20.85 -36.89 -15.17
C LEU A 1139 -19.99 -36.62 -13.93
N ILE A 1140 -20.55 -35.94 -12.92
CA ILE A 1140 -19.90 -35.63 -11.64
C ILE A 1140 -19.74 -36.91 -10.79
N PHE A 1141 -20.73 -37.80 -10.84
CA PHE A 1141 -20.85 -38.97 -9.96
C PHE A 1141 -20.63 -40.33 -10.67
N GLY A 1142 -19.76 -40.35 -11.68
CA GLY A 1142 -19.26 -41.59 -12.27
C GLY A 1142 -20.29 -42.40 -13.08
N GLY A 1143 -21.26 -41.75 -13.70
CA GLY A 1143 -22.26 -42.35 -14.58
C GLY A 1143 -23.47 -42.98 -13.85
N ASN A 1144 -24.59 -43.08 -14.55
CA ASN A 1144 -25.85 -43.55 -13.98
C ASN A 1144 -25.87 -45.07 -13.75
N ARG A 1145 -25.36 -45.52 -12.60
CA ARG A 1145 -25.29 -46.95 -12.19
C ARG A 1145 -26.64 -47.65 -12.01
N ARG A 1146 -27.78 -46.97 -12.19
CA ARG A 1146 -29.12 -47.59 -12.18
C ARG A 1146 -29.54 -48.11 -13.56
N LYS A 1147 -28.99 -47.56 -14.64
CA LYS A 1147 -29.22 -48.05 -16.01
C LYS A 1147 -28.40 -49.33 -16.25
N LYS A 1148 -28.95 -50.33 -16.94
CA LYS A 1148 -28.21 -51.53 -17.36
C LYS A 1148 -27.28 -51.18 -18.53
N GLY A 1149 -25.97 -51.37 -18.35
CA GLY A 1149 -24.98 -51.13 -19.40
C GLY A 1149 -23.56 -51.06 -18.84
N HIS A 1150 -22.59 -50.86 -19.74
CA HIS A 1150 -21.24 -50.43 -19.37
C HIS A 1150 -21.29 -49.02 -18.75
N HIS A 1151 -20.35 -48.72 -17.86
CA HIS A 1151 -20.34 -47.48 -17.09
C HIS A 1151 -18.90 -47.06 -16.75
N PRO A 1152 -18.63 -45.78 -16.43
CA PRO A 1152 -17.28 -45.28 -16.21
C PRO A 1152 -16.47 -46.09 -15.18
N THR A 1153 -15.27 -46.52 -15.56
CA THR A 1153 -14.33 -47.15 -14.63
C THR A 1153 -13.50 -46.08 -13.91
N HIS A 1154 -13.04 -46.40 -12.71
CA HIS A 1154 -12.21 -45.50 -11.88
C HIS A 1154 -12.93 -44.16 -11.56
N ALA A 1155 -14.21 -44.25 -11.19
CA ALA A 1155 -15.04 -43.14 -10.73
C ALA A 1155 -15.93 -43.59 -9.55
N CYS A 1156 -16.23 -42.67 -8.63
CA CYS A 1156 -17.01 -42.96 -7.42
C CYS A 1156 -18.52 -43.01 -7.75
N PRO A 1157 -19.26 -44.09 -7.41
CA PRO A 1157 -20.70 -44.20 -7.69
C PRO A 1157 -21.58 -43.48 -6.65
N GLY A 1158 -21.05 -42.43 -6.01
CA GLY A 1158 -21.57 -41.84 -4.77
C GLY A 1158 -22.80 -40.94 -4.90
N TYR A 1159 -23.52 -40.94 -6.03
CA TYR A 1159 -24.62 -40.01 -6.33
C TYR A 1159 -25.64 -39.88 -5.19
N ASP A 1160 -26.28 -40.98 -4.79
CA ASP A 1160 -27.34 -40.97 -3.77
C ASP A 1160 -26.82 -40.52 -2.40
N MET A 1161 -25.57 -40.84 -2.08
CA MET A 1161 -24.91 -40.45 -0.85
C MET A 1161 -24.59 -38.96 -0.83
N ALA A 1162 -24.01 -38.42 -1.92
CA ALA A 1162 -23.63 -37.02 -2.02
C ALA A 1162 -24.84 -36.09 -2.11
N ILE A 1163 -25.80 -36.36 -3.01
CA ILE A 1163 -27.01 -35.54 -3.15
C ILE A 1163 -27.82 -35.53 -1.84
N GLY A 1164 -27.96 -36.68 -1.17
CA GLY A 1164 -28.67 -36.77 0.10
C GLY A 1164 -28.01 -35.91 1.19
N VAL A 1165 -26.68 -36.01 1.34
CA VAL A 1165 -25.93 -35.19 2.31
C VAL A 1165 -26.09 -33.69 1.99
N MET A 1166 -25.90 -33.30 0.73
CA MET A 1166 -25.99 -31.90 0.31
C MET A 1166 -27.37 -31.30 0.54
N LEU A 1167 -28.45 -32.02 0.20
CA LEU A 1167 -29.81 -31.61 0.50
C LEU A 1167 -30.09 -31.57 2.00
N GLY A 1168 -29.56 -32.51 2.79
CA GLY A 1168 -29.71 -32.52 4.26
C GLY A 1168 -29.00 -31.35 4.94
N MET A 1169 -27.81 -30.98 4.46
CA MET A 1169 -27.06 -29.81 4.92
C MET A 1169 -27.82 -28.50 4.65
N LEU A 1170 -28.30 -28.31 3.42
CA LEU A 1170 -29.05 -27.11 3.04
C LEU A 1170 -30.41 -27.06 3.75
N ALA A 1171 -31.14 -28.18 3.83
CA ALA A 1171 -32.43 -28.26 4.52
C ALA A 1171 -32.30 -27.96 6.02
N GLY A 1172 -31.24 -28.43 6.68
CA GLY A 1172 -30.98 -28.15 8.10
C GLY A 1172 -30.59 -26.70 8.32
N LEU A 1173 -29.68 -26.16 7.50
CA LEU A 1173 -29.23 -24.77 7.57
C LEU A 1173 -30.38 -23.78 7.32
N LEU A 1174 -31.12 -23.94 6.21
CA LEU A 1174 -32.19 -23.03 5.82
C LEU A 1174 -33.45 -23.19 6.68
N GLY A 1175 -33.74 -24.42 7.13
CA GLY A 1175 -34.89 -24.73 7.97
C GLY A 1175 -34.76 -24.24 9.41
N SER A 1176 -33.65 -24.58 10.09
CA SER A 1176 -33.51 -24.37 11.54
C SER A 1176 -32.95 -23.01 11.95
N THR A 1177 -32.56 -22.17 11.00
CA THR A 1177 -31.93 -20.86 11.29
C THR A 1177 -32.67 -19.70 10.63
N ARG A 1178 -32.41 -18.49 11.13
CA ARG A 1178 -32.58 -17.24 10.38
C ARG A 1178 -31.19 -16.83 9.89
N LEU A 1179 -31.04 -16.62 8.59
CA LEU A 1179 -29.79 -16.16 7.99
C LEU A 1179 -29.90 -14.69 7.62
N ARG A 1180 -28.90 -13.88 7.99
CA ARG A 1180 -28.75 -12.49 7.49
C ARG A 1180 -27.44 -12.35 6.69
N PRO A 1181 -27.42 -11.48 5.67
CA PRO A 1181 -26.19 -11.14 4.94
C PRO A 1181 -25.17 -10.51 5.89
N THR A 1182 -23.89 -10.78 5.64
CA THR A 1182 -22.77 -10.01 6.19
C THR A 1182 -22.05 -9.28 5.06
N MET A 1183 -21.05 -8.46 5.39
CA MET A 1183 -20.18 -7.81 4.39
C MET A 1183 -19.14 -8.76 3.77
N SER A 1184 -19.13 -10.04 4.15
CA SER A 1184 -18.25 -11.09 3.61
C SER A 1184 -19.08 -12.22 2.97
N PRO A 1185 -18.84 -12.61 1.71
CA PRO A 1185 -19.53 -13.75 1.09
C PRO A 1185 -19.09 -15.12 1.66
N LEU A 1186 -18.15 -15.13 2.62
CA LEU A 1186 -17.68 -16.33 3.32
C LEU A 1186 -18.32 -16.51 4.71
N GLN A 1187 -19.11 -15.52 5.17
CA GLN A 1187 -19.65 -15.46 6.52
C GLN A 1187 -21.14 -15.16 6.52
N LEU A 1188 -21.89 -15.89 7.34
CA LEU A 1188 -23.33 -15.70 7.56
C LEU A 1188 -23.57 -15.25 8.99
N ALA A 1189 -24.55 -14.36 9.20
CA ALA A 1189 -25.09 -14.09 10.51
C ALA A 1189 -26.24 -15.08 10.77
N VAL A 1190 -26.12 -15.91 11.81
CA VAL A 1190 -26.95 -17.10 12.04
C VAL A 1190 -27.57 -17.05 13.43
N SER A 1191 -28.89 -17.13 13.52
CA SER A 1191 -29.63 -17.35 14.78
C SER A 1191 -30.56 -18.56 14.66
N LEU A 1192 -30.76 -19.31 15.75
CA LEU A 1192 -31.62 -20.49 15.76
C LEU A 1192 -33.12 -20.11 15.74
N ARG A 1193 -33.98 -20.98 15.21
CA ARG A 1193 -35.44 -20.82 15.27
C ARG A 1193 -36.00 -21.48 16.53
N LYS A 1194 -36.80 -20.74 17.30
CA LYS A 1194 -37.50 -21.26 18.48
C LYS A 1194 -38.37 -22.47 18.11
N GLY A 1195 -37.99 -23.65 18.62
CA GLY A 1195 -38.65 -24.93 18.36
C GLY A 1195 -37.71 -26.01 17.82
N ASP A 1196 -36.53 -25.63 17.32
CA ASP A 1196 -35.38 -26.50 17.04
C ASP A 1196 -34.26 -26.33 18.10
#